data_AF-A0A1M7ERE8-F1
#
_entry.id   AF-A0A1M7ERE8-F1
#
_cell.length_a   1.000
_cell.length_b   1.000
_cell.length_c   1.000
_cell.angle_alpha   90.00
_cell.angle_beta   90.00
_cell.angle_gamma   90.00
#
_symmetry.space_group_name_H-M   'P 1'
#
loop_
_entity.id
_entity.type
_entity.pdbx_description
1 polymer ?
#
loop_
_entity_poly.entity_id
_entity_poly.type
_entity_poly.pdbx_seq_one_letter_code
_entity_poly.pdbx_strand_id
1 'polypeptide(L)'
;MSSVDTFELIIRRQNADQLVPFLLALDKKDVVAVRAKTKALRRELTEIRQLGISTWGRTGTEPQLVMLQLAGVATYTRKEMTGLNERLGIHWGEGAIRAANEAYFFTVAEHARPNWLAEWLERQGQGGPWGLPDYRLLRELEARQLVAYEPAFFARTLANWLTEQSYHRREKQPVPHSGEKLLRECEESADTFRRDLLAFFDYDTSVDSSLAYTGVAQQYVRWLDVLQHLVAAGRLDRADLLTRTLAAMRRDFRRPLLTWFKNLFLALQPTAEERLARQQELVELLAHAQPQVVNFALDQLKALWLHPEFEPAPLLVYAELLVTRQDLNTAQRTLLGSFEKLLKRAPSLAPDLGRLAVAALASPDSAVQAKAGKLLVAILQAKQPLLTPEQATDLTDSLGLYADLLTAETRQHLVGWLSPAAAPQPTEAVAYAPNAAFVPDLSAANAVAPVADWHELLFLTGQVLRYNDVLALERWVDGLRRLQLRYPEDYGQQLLPYLVQVRSSLKGKVDEQTAAIIASNGLSGHRGLVEALLLSWAQGFIVARVEKVNVRHDQDASDPLVLVQQRRFVAAEYHLRARSGLPLLSTPSHAPHWLAPTTLVERLLTYEAAHTEPDPADLVVALARTAYADAADAQAALTQLPRLQSAELRALLQWLLAPAMQPLPL
;
A
#
# COMPACT_ATOMS: atom_id res chain seq x y z
N MET A 1 -55.36 3.00 18.97
CA MET A 1 -53.95 3.41 19.03
C MET A 1 -53.55 3.90 17.66
N SER A 2 -52.72 4.94 17.55
CA SER A 2 -52.21 5.34 16.23
C SER A 2 -51.23 4.29 15.69
N SER A 3 -50.97 4.31 14.38
CA SER A 3 -49.95 3.44 13.76
C SER A 3 -48.57 3.67 14.39
N VAL A 4 -48.26 4.90 14.83
CA VAL A 4 -47.02 5.25 15.52
C VAL A 4 -46.94 4.68 16.93
N ASP A 5 -48.04 4.75 17.71
CA ASP A 5 -48.08 4.20 19.07
C ASP A 5 -47.96 2.67 19.04
N THR A 6 -48.60 2.04 18.05
CA THR A 6 -48.54 0.59 17.84
C THR A 6 -47.13 0.17 17.45
N PHE A 7 -46.50 0.89 16.52
CA PHE A 7 -45.10 0.68 16.14
C PHE A 7 -44.16 0.80 17.35
N GLU A 8 -44.25 1.87 18.14
CA GLU A 8 -43.40 2.05 19.31
C GLU A 8 -43.60 0.96 20.37
N LEU A 9 -44.84 0.55 20.61
CA LEU A 9 -45.14 -0.55 21.53
C LEU A 9 -44.45 -1.84 21.08
N ILE A 10 -44.52 -2.16 19.78
CA ILE A 10 -43.88 -3.35 19.21
C ILE A 10 -42.36 -3.28 19.44
N ILE A 11 -41.71 -2.17 19.06
CA ILE A 11 -40.26 -2.01 19.23
C ILE A 11 -39.85 -2.15 20.70
N ARG A 12 -40.58 -1.54 21.64
CA ARG A 12 -40.15 -1.51 23.05
C ARG A 12 -40.48 -2.77 23.84
N ARG A 13 -41.55 -3.48 23.50
CA ARG A 13 -42.14 -4.53 24.37
C ARG A 13 -42.41 -5.86 23.67
N GLN A 14 -42.29 -5.93 22.34
CA GLN A 14 -42.59 -7.15 21.57
C GLN A 14 -41.40 -7.58 20.72
N ASN A 15 -41.63 -8.32 19.63
CA ASN A 15 -40.58 -8.88 18.79
C ASN A 15 -40.90 -8.76 17.28
N ALA A 16 -40.01 -9.31 16.45
CA ALA A 16 -40.11 -9.22 15.00
C ALA A 16 -41.34 -9.92 14.40
N ASP A 17 -41.89 -10.96 15.05
CA ASP A 17 -43.10 -11.66 14.60
C ASP A 17 -44.34 -10.74 14.59
N GLN A 18 -44.41 -9.76 15.48
CA GLN A 18 -45.49 -8.77 15.49
C GLN A 18 -45.16 -7.57 14.60
N LEU A 19 -43.87 -7.24 14.46
CA LEU A 19 -43.44 -6.13 13.61
C LEU A 19 -43.65 -6.41 12.13
N VAL A 20 -43.28 -7.58 11.63
CA VAL A 20 -43.33 -7.87 10.20
C VAL A 20 -44.76 -7.75 9.64
N PRO A 21 -45.79 -8.39 10.22
CA PRO A 21 -47.17 -8.20 9.77
C PRO A 21 -47.62 -6.74 9.85
N PHE A 22 -47.22 -6.00 10.88
CA PHE A 22 -47.51 -4.58 11.00
C PHE A 22 -46.90 -3.77 9.84
N LEU A 23 -45.64 -4.03 9.48
CA LEU A 23 -44.97 -3.34 8.38
C LEU A 23 -45.59 -3.67 7.01
N LEU A 24 -46.00 -4.93 6.79
CA LEU A 24 -46.66 -5.36 5.55
C LEU A 24 -48.07 -4.77 5.39
N ALA A 25 -48.76 -4.49 6.50
CA ALA A 25 -50.09 -3.89 6.52
C ALA A 25 -50.06 -2.35 6.64
N LEU A 26 -48.88 -1.74 6.66
CA LEU A 26 -48.72 -0.30 6.91
C LEU A 26 -49.29 0.54 5.75
N ASP A 27 -50.29 1.37 6.05
CA ASP A 27 -50.89 2.28 5.09
C ASP A 27 -49.87 3.33 4.61
N LYS A 28 -49.88 3.63 3.30
CA LYS A 28 -49.01 4.63 2.66
C LYS A 28 -49.07 6.00 3.37
N LYS A 29 -50.22 6.38 3.92
CA LYS A 29 -50.38 7.66 4.65
C LYS A 29 -49.60 7.70 5.97
N ASP A 30 -49.34 6.54 6.58
CA ASP A 30 -48.71 6.42 7.90
C ASP A 30 -47.19 6.16 7.79
N VAL A 31 -46.68 5.79 6.60
CA VAL A 31 -45.26 5.49 6.36
C VAL A 31 -44.33 6.62 6.81
N VAL A 32 -44.68 7.88 6.54
CA VAL A 32 -43.85 9.04 6.91
C VAL A 32 -43.78 9.20 8.43
N ALA A 33 -44.89 8.97 9.14
CA ALA A 33 -44.94 9.07 10.59
C ALA A 33 -44.15 7.94 11.26
N VAL A 34 -44.31 6.70 10.78
CA VAL A 34 -43.56 5.53 11.25
C VAL A 34 -42.06 5.67 10.94
N ARG A 35 -41.69 6.21 9.77
CA ARG A 35 -40.30 6.54 9.42
C ARG A 35 -39.68 7.50 10.42
N ALA A 36 -40.35 8.61 10.72
CA ALA A 36 -39.86 9.61 11.66
C ALA A 36 -39.65 8.99 13.05
N LYS A 37 -40.59 8.16 13.49
CA LYS A 37 -40.46 7.44 14.77
C LYS A 37 -39.34 6.40 14.75
N THR A 38 -39.14 5.68 13.64
CA THR A 38 -38.01 4.75 13.46
C THR A 38 -36.67 5.46 13.64
N LYS A 39 -36.50 6.65 13.06
CA LYS A 39 -35.28 7.45 13.23
C LYS A 39 -35.09 7.92 14.68
N ALA A 40 -36.16 8.35 15.34
CA ALA A 40 -36.10 8.80 16.72
C ALA A 40 -35.71 7.66 17.67
N LEU A 41 -36.37 6.51 17.56
CA LEU A 41 -36.06 5.32 18.36
C LEU A 41 -34.67 4.78 18.06
N ARG A 42 -34.21 4.82 16.80
CA ARG A 42 -32.85 4.42 16.46
C ARG A 42 -31.82 5.32 17.15
N ARG A 43 -31.98 6.64 17.09
CA ARG A 43 -31.07 7.58 17.77
C ARG A 43 -31.02 7.36 19.28
N GLU A 44 -32.16 7.06 19.90
CA GLU A 44 -32.26 6.74 21.32
C GLU A 44 -31.56 5.43 21.68
N LEU A 45 -31.79 4.38 20.87
CA LEU A 45 -31.36 3.00 21.18
C LEU A 45 -29.93 2.67 20.71
N THR A 46 -29.33 3.48 19.83
CA THR A 46 -27.91 3.37 19.46
C THR A 46 -27.00 4.30 20.26
N GLU A 47 -27.56 5.12 21.14
CA GLU A 47 -26.80 6.02 22.00
C GLU A 47 -25.87 5.22 22.93
N ILE A 48 -24.58 5.53 22.89
CA ILE A 48 -23.59 4.88 23.75
C ILE A 48 -23.60 5.60 25.10
N ARG A 49 -23.92 4.88 26.17
CA ARG A 49 -23.89 5.37 27.54
C ARG A 49 -23.08 4.43 28.43
N GLN A 50 -22.65 4.95 29.57
CA GLN A 50 -22.03 4.14 30.60
C GLN A 50 -23.11 3.27 31.27
N LEU A 51 -23.07 1.97 31.00
CA LEU A 51 -24.02 0.97 31.51
C LEU A 51 -23.58 0.41 32.87
N GLY A 52 -22.31 0.60 33.26
CA GLY A 52 -21.74 0.19 34.54
C GLY A 52 -20.42 0.89 34.85
N ILE A 53 -19.79 0.59 35.99
CA ILE A 53 -18.59 1.28 36.51
C ILE A 53 -17.44 1.33 35.48
N SER A 54 -17.32 0.32 34.60
CA SER A 54 -16.33 0.26 33.52
C SER A 54 -16.89 -0.19 32.17
N THR A 55 -18.21 -0.24 32.01
CA THR A 55 -18.86 -0.83 30.83
C THR A 55 -19.61 0.26 30.06
N TRP A 56 -19.15 0.54 28.85
CA TRP A 56 -19.83 1.42 27.90
C TRP A 56 -20.53 0.57 26.86
N GLY A 57 -21.79 0.89 26.56
CA GLY A 57 -22.57 0.13 25.60
C GLY A 57 -23.78 0.90 25.10
N ARG A 58 -24.47 0.32 24.12
CA ARG A 58 -25.71 0.88 23.58
C ARG A 58 -26.88 0.58 24.50
N THR A 59 -27.87 1.46 24.51
CA THR A 59 -29.08 1.34 25.33
C THR A 59 -30.09 0.32 24.79
N GLY A 60 -30.10 0.07 23.48
CA GLY A 60 -30.99 -0.90 22.83
C GLY A 60 -30.48 -2.34 22.82
N THR A 61 -31.41 -3.29 22.87
CA THR A 61 -31.12 -4.72 22.76
C THR A 61 -30.95 -5.14 21.29
N GLU A 62 -30.25 -6.25 21.03
CA GLU A 62 -30.09 -6.76 19.65
C GLU A 62 -31.43 -6.95 18.90
N PRO A 63 -32.48 -7.57 19.48
CA PRO A 63 -33.78 -7.68 18.81
C PRO A 63 -34.39 -6.33 18.43
N GLN A 64 -34.21 -5.30 19.26
CA GLN A 64 -34.71 -3.96 18.97
C GLN A 64 -33.98 -3.33 17.78
N LEU A 65 -32.67 -3.54 17.68
CA LEU A 65 -31.87 -3.06 16.56
C LEU A 65 -32.25 -3.77 15.25
N VAL A 66 -32.51 -5.08 15.28
CA VAL A 66 -33.02 -5.83 14.12
C VAL A 66 -34.40 -5.31 13.70
N MET A 67 -35.32 -5.13 14.65
CA MET A 67 -36.63 -4.57 14.37
C MET A 67 -36.56 -3.16 13.74
N LEU A 68 -35.70 -2.28 14.26
CA LEU A 68 -35.45 -0.95 13.67
C LEU A 68 -34.76 -1.03 12.31
N GLN A 69 -34.04 -2.10 12.02
CA GLN A 69 -33.50 -2.36 10.70
C GLN A 69 -34.63 -2.71 9.72
N LEU A 70 -35.51 -3.65 10.07
CA LEU A 70 -36.66 -4.04 9.25
C LEU A 70 -37.58 -2.84 8.97
N ALA A 71 -37.86 -2.03 10.00
CA ALA A 71 -38.63 -0.80 9.84
C ALA A 71 -37.94 0.20 8.89
N GLY A 72 -36.60 0.28 8.93
CA GLY A 72 -35.81 1.07 7.98
C GLY A 72 -35.94 0.55 6.55
N VAL A 73 -35.83 -0.76 6.34
CA VAL A 73 -36.04 -1.42 5.02
C VAL A 73 -37.43 -1.09 4.46
N ALA A 74 -38.46 -1.15 5.31
CA ALA A 74 -39.83 -0.88 4.92
C ALA A 74 -40.12 0.59 4.60
N THR A 75 -39.51 1.52 5.36
CA THR A 75 -39.99 2.91 5.37
C THR A 75 -39.00 3.92 4.81
N TYR A 76 -37.69 3.68 4.79
CA TYR A 76 -36.69 4.69 4.42
C TYR A 76 -36.65 4.93 2.90
N THR A 77 -36.34 6.17 2.52
CA THR A 77 -35.96 6.53 1.15
C THR A 77 -34.44 6.61 1.02
N ARG A 78 -33.98 6.76 -0.22
CA ARG A 78 -32.59 7.06 -0.55
C ARG A 78 -32.00 8.19 0.31
N LYS A 79 -32.76 9.28 0.54
CA LYS A 79 -32.27 10.44 1.33
C LYS A 79 -32.00 10.04 2.78
N GLU A 80 -32.91 9.35 3.45
CA GLU A 80 -32.67 8.95 4.84
C GLU A 80 -31.51 7.96 4.96
N MET A 81 -31.39 7.02 4.02
CA MET A 81 -30.29 6.06 4.00
C MET A 81 -28.92 6.72 3.77
N THR A 82 -28.84 7.71 2.87
CA THR A 82 -27.58 8.42 2.64
C THR A 82 -27.09 9.20 3.86
N GLY A 83 -28.00 9.65 4.73
CA GLY A 83 -27.69 10.39 5.95
C GLY A 83 -27.33 9.52 7.17
N LEU A 84 -27.40 8.19 7.05
CA LEU A 84 -26.95 7.28 8.09
C LEU A 84 -25.43 7.11 7.96
N ASN A 85 -24.69 7.66 8.93
CA ASN A 85 -23.23 7.51 9.03
C ASN A 85 -22.79 6.18 9.70
N GLU A 86 -23.74 5.42 10.23
CA GLU A 86 -23.49 4.10 10.79
C GLU A 86 -23.47 3.06 9.66
N ARG A 87 -22.54 2.10 9.73
CA ARG A 87 -22.65 0.86 8.94
C ARG A 87 -23.95 0.20 9.36
N LEU A 88 -24.95 0.17 8.48
CA LEU A 88 -26.10 -0.71 8.65
C LEU A 88 -25.57 -2.14 8.45
N GLY A 89 -24.90 -2.73 9.43
CA GLY A 89 -24.66 -4.17 9.36
C GLY A 89 -26.03 -4.82 9.24
N ILE A 90 -26.24 -5.71 8.27
CA ILE A 90 -27.44 -6.54 8.36
C ILE A 90 -27.20 -7.48 9.54
N HIS A 91 -27.85 -7.17 10.66
CA HIS A 91 -27.64 -7.86 11.91
C HIS A 91 -28.50 -9.12 11.89
N TRP A 92 -27.91 -10.22 11.45
CA TRP A 92 -28.60 -11.50 11.44
C TRP A 92 -28.72 -12.10 12.85
N GLY A 93 -27.76 -11.81 13.75
CA GLY A 93 -27.60 -12.55 15.01
C GLY A 93 -26.93 -13.91 14.77
N GLU A 94 -26.90 -14.75 15.80
CA GLU A 94 -26.24 -16.06 15.78
C GLU A 94 -27.22 -17.24 15.95
N GLY A 95 -26.80 -18.43 15.51
CA GLY A 95 -27.56 -19.67 15.71
C GLY A 95 -28.94 -19.68 15.03
N ALA A 96 -29.96 -20.17 15.75
CA ALA A 96 -31.33 -20.28 15.22
C ALA A 96 -31.99 -18.92 14.93
N ILE A 97 -31.55 -17.85 15.61
CA ILE A 97 -32.09 -16.49 15.45
C ILE A 97 -31.71 -15.91 14.07
N ARG A 98 -30.55 -16.31 13.53
CA ARG A 98 -30.07 -15.89 12.22
C ARG A 98 -31.06 -16.20 11.10
N ALA A 99 -31.51 -17.45 11.03
CA ALA A 99 -32.44 -17.89 9.98
C ALA A 99 -33.79 -17.15 10.05
N ALA A 100 -34.30 -16.88 11.26
CA ALA A 100 -35.53 -16.12 11.45
C ALA A 100 -35.37 -14.67 10.97
N ASN A 101 -34.27 -14.01 11.35
CA ASN A 101 -34.00 -12.63 10.94
C ASN A 101 -33.76 -12.48 9.43
N GLU A 102 -33.10 -13.46 8.81
CA GLU A 102 -32.98 -13.56 7.34
C GLU A 102 -34.36 -13.63 6.68
N ALA A 103 -35.24 -14.50 7.18
CA ALA A 103 -36.61 -14.63 6.65
C ALA A 103 -37.43 -13.33 6.80
N TYR A 104 -37.37 -12.67 7.96
CA TYR A 104 -38.05 -11.38 8.17
C TYR A 104 -37.53 -10.30 7.21
N PHE A 105 -36.21 -10.22 7.04
CA PHE A 105 -35.61 -9.25 6.13
C PHE A 105 -36.11 -9.42 4.71
N PHE A 106 -36.07 -10.63 4.16
CA PHE A 106 -36.53 -10.86 2.79
C PHE A 106 -38.02 -10.59 2.64
N THR A 107 -38.84 -11.02 3.60
CA THR A 107 -40.29 -10.75 3.60
C THR A 107 -40.58 -9.24 3.51
N VAL A 108 -39.89 -8.44 4.31
CA VAL A 108 -40.06 -6.98 4.32
C VAL A 108 -39.47 -6.35 3.06
N ALA A 109 -38.29 -6.77 2.61
CA ALA A 109 -37.61 -6.21 1.44
C ALA A 109 -38.37 -6.50 0.13
N GLU A 110 -38.95 -7.69 -0.02
CA GLU A 110 -39.75 -8.09 -1.18
C GLU A 110 -41.05 -7.30 -1.29
N HIS A 111 -41.66 -6.98 -0.14
CA HIS A 111 -42.84 -6.14 -0.07
C HIS A 111 -42.51 -4.66 -0.34
N ALA A 112 -41.47 -4.13 0.32
CA ALA A 112 -41.15 -2.70 0.28
C ALA A 112 -40.37 -2.27 -0.98
N ARG A 113 -39.64 -3.20 -1.61
CA ARG A 113 -38.77 -2.98 -2.80
C ARG A 113 -37.90 -1.72 -2.66
N PRO A 114 -37.00 -1.65 -1.66
CA PRO A 114 -36.20 -0.46 -1.40
C PRO A 114 -35.23 -0.15 -2.55
N ASN A 115 -35.47 0.96 -3.25
CA ASN A 115 -34.66 1.40 -4.39
C ASN A 115 -33.25 1.90 -4.05
N TRP A 116 -32.93 2.00 -2.76
CA TRP A 116 -31.63 2.44 -2.25
C TRP A 116 -30.72 1.29 -1.85
N LEU A 117 -31.23 0.05 -1.82
CA LEU A 117 -30.51 -1.10 -1.24
C LEU A 117 -29.20 -1.40 -1.98
N ALA A 118 -29.22 -1.41 -3.31
CA ALA A 118 -28.05 -1.67 -4.14
C ALA A 118 -26.94 -0.61 -3.91
N GLU A 119 -27.26 0.67 -4.06
CA GLU A 119 -26.31 1.77 -3.84
C GLU A 119 -25.77 1.78 -2.41
N TRP A 120 -26.63 1.48 -1.43
CA TRP A 120 -26.22 1.44 -0.05
C TRP A 120 -25.20 0.31 0.21
N LEU A 121 -25.43 -0.90 -0.32
CA LEU A 121 -24.47 -2.02 -0.24
C LEU A 121 -23.13 -1.68 -0.91
N GLU A 122 -23.18 -1.06 -2.09
CA GLU A 122 -21.98 -0.64 -2.82
C GLU A 122 -21.18 0.42 -2.04
N ARG A 123 -21.87 1.42 -1.47
CA ARG A 123 -21.25 2.46 -0.65
C ARG A 123 -20.56 1.89 0.59
N GLN A 124 -21.12 0.85 1.24
CA GLN A 124 -20.42 0.19 2.34
C GLN A 124 -19.10 -0.44 1.88
N GLY A 125 -19.10 -1.07 0.70
CA GLY A 125 -17.93 -1.69 0.08
C GLY A 125 -16.83 -0.73 -0.37
N GLN A 126 -17.08 0.58 -0.46
CA GLN A 126 -16.06 1.58 -0.81
C GLN A 126 -14.98 1.75 0.28
N GLY A 127 -15.28 1.39 1.53
CA GLY A 127 -14.34 1.46 2.66
C GLY A 127 -13.29 0.34 2.71
N GLY A 128 -13.18 -0.47 1.65
CA GLY A 128 -12.30 -1.64 1.57
C GLY A 128 -13.05 -2.97 1.74
N PRO A 129 -12.32 -4.10 1.73
CA PRO A 129 -12.93 -5.45 1.68
C PRO A 129 -13.87 -5.74 2.85
N TRP A 130 -13.62 -5.15 4.03
CA TRP A 130 -14.45 -5.30 5.24
C TRP A 130 -15.84 -4.66 5.17
N GLY A 131 -16.12 -3.88 4.13
CA GLY A 131 -17.42 -3.25 3.91
C GLY A 131 -18.28 -3.95 2.87
N LEU A 132 -17.76 -4.98 2.19
CA LEU A 132 -18.51 -5.74 1.20
C LEU A 132 -19.54 -6.65 1.90
N PRO A 133 -20.71 -6.88 1.29
CA PRO A 133 -21.65 -7.86 1.80
C PRO A 133 -21.16 -9.29 1.54
N ASP A 134 -21.73 -10.26 2.25
CA ASP A 134 -21.53 -11.68 1.94
C ASP A 134 -21.97 -11.97 0.49
N TYR A 135 -21.15 -12.70 -0.27
CA TYR A 135 -21.43 -12.99 -1.67
C TYR A 135 -22.72 -13.81 -1.91
N ARG A 136 -23.04 -14.75 -1.01
CA ARG A 136 -24.27 -15.55 -1.13
C ARG A 136 -25.49 -14.69 -0.89
N LEU A 137 -25.43 -13.77 0.07
CA LEU A 137 -26.49 -12.78 0.28
C LEU A 137 -26.70 -11.92 -0.97
N LEU A 138 -25.62 -11.44 -1.60
CA LEU A 138 -25.72 -10.62 -2.80
C LEU A 138 -26.40 -11.38 -3.96
N ARG A 139 -26.08 -12.67 -4.14
CA ARG A 139 -26.74 -13.55 -5.12
C ARG A 139 -28.21 -13.82 -4.81
N GLU A 140 -28.56 -14.00 -3.54
CA GLU A 140 -29.95 -14.19 -3.13
C GLU A 140 -30.78 -12.91 -3.36
N LEU A 141 -30.20 -11.73 -3.09
CA LEU A 141 -30.80 -10.44 -3.41
C LEU A 141 -31.01 -10.26 -4.92
N GLU A 142 -30.06 -10.71 -5.75
CA GLU A 142 -30.20 -10.74 -7.21
C GLU A 142 -31.34 -11.66 -7.65
N ALA A 143 -31.36 -12.90 -7.16
CA ALA A 143 -32.36 -13.92 -7.52
C ALA A 143 -33.80 -13.47 -7.19
N ARG A 144 -33.96 -12.72 -6.08
CA ARG A 144 -35.23 -12.13 -5.65
C ARG A 144 -35.56 -10.79 -6.32
N GLN A 145 -34.71 -10.32 -7.25
CA GLN A 145 -34.86 -9.05 -7.97
C GLN A 145 -34.87 -7.83 -7.03
N LEU A 146 -34.15 -7.90 -5.91
CA LEU A 146 -33.99 -6.80 -4.94
C LEU A 146 -32.78 -5.93 -5.27
N VAL A 147 -31.78 -6.51 -5.93
CA VAL A 147 -30.58 -5.84 -6.41
C VAL A 147 -30.35 -6.25 -7.87
N ALA A 148 -30.04 -5.28 -8.74
CA ALA A 148 -29.69 -5.57 -10.11
C ALA A 148 -28.25 -6.12 -10.20
N TYR A 149 -28.01 -6.97 -11.20
CA TYR A 149 -26.66 -7.45 -11.47
C TYR A 149 -25.75 -6.30 -11.92
N GLU A 150 -24.67 -6.08 -11.18
CA GLU A 150 -23.61 -5.14 -11.54
C GLU A 150 -22.27 -5.90 -11.52
N PRO A 151 -21.65 -6.16 -12.67
CA PRO A 151 -20.52 -7.08 -12.75
C PRO A 151 -19.33 -6.72 -11.85
N ALA A 152 -18.98 -5.43 -11.72
CA ALA A 152 -17.82 -5.02 -10.94
C ALA A 152 -18.02 -5.26 -9.44
N PHE A 153 -19.22 -4.97 -8.93
CA PHE A 153 -19.59 -5.15 -7.54
C PHE A 153 -19.70 -6.63 -7.16
N PHE A 154 -20.26 -7.46 -8.04
CA PHE A 154 -20.33 -8.91 -7.84
C PHE A 154 -18.93 -9.54 -7.88
N ALA A 155 -18.07 -9.13 -8.82
CA ALA A 155 -16.68 -9.59 -8.90
C ALA A 155 -15.88 -9.22 -7.64
N ARG A 156 -15.98 -7.97 -7.17
CA ARG A 156 -15.30 -7.51 -5.94
C ARG A 156 -15.79 -8.28 -4.72
N THR A 157 -17.10 -8.48 -4.61
CA THR A 157 -17.71 -9.22 -3.51
C THR A 157 -17.28 -10.68 -3.51
N LEU A 158 -17.32 -11.35 -4.66
CA LEU A 158 -16.84 -12.73 -4.80
C LEU A 158 -15.34 -12.82 -4.49
N ALA A 159 -14.52 -11.90 -5.00
CA ALA A 159 -13.08 -11.92 -4.74
C ALA A 159 -12.75 -11.85 -3.23
N ASN A 160 -13.57 -11.18 -2.41
CA ASN A 160 -13.39 -11.12 -0.96
C ASN A 160 -13.89 -12.36 -0.21
N TRP A 161 -14.66 -13.24 -0.85
CA TRP A 161 -15.33 -14.36 -0.20
C TRP A 161 -14.36 -15.31 0.52
N LEU A 162 -13.16 -15.59 -0.02
CA LEU A 162 -12.16 -16.40 0.66
C LEU A 162 -11.72 -15.78 2.00
N THR A 163 -11.57 -14.45 2.03
CA THR A 163 -11.25 -13.72 3.27
C THR A 163 -12.39 -13.85 4.28
N GLU A 164 -13.65 -13.78 3.86
CA GLU A 164 -14.78 -14.00 4.77
C GLU A 164 -14.78 -15.42 5.36
N GLN A 165 -14.48 -16.43 4.54
CA GLN A 165 -14.38 -17.82 5.01
C GLN A 165 -13.26 -18.00 6.05
N SER A 166 -12.15 -17.27 5.96
CA SER A 166 -11.10 -17.25 6.98
C SER A 166 -11.62 -16.83 8.35
N TYR A 167 -12.38 -15.74 8.39
CA TYR A 167 -12.79 -15.09 9.64
C TYR A 167 -13.79 -15.95 10.40
N HIS A 168 -14.78 -16.50 9.70
CA HIS A 168 -15.75 -17.42 10.29
C HIS A 168 -15.13 -18.71 10.84
N ARG A 169 -13.91 -19.06 10.40
CA ARG A 169 -13.19 -20.27 10.85
C ARG A 169 -12.16 -20.00 11.95
N ARG A 170 -11.73 -18.75 12.19
CA ARG A 170 -10.77 -18.41 13.27
C ARG A 170 -11.33 -18.63 14.68
N GLU A 171 -12.65 -18.65 14.85
CA GLU A 171 -13.31 -18.80 16.14
C GLU A 171 -13.59 -20.26 16.53
N LYS A 172 -13.37 -21.23 15.63
CA LYS A 172 -13.62 -22.65 15.87
C LYS A 172 -12.34 -23.44 15.65
N GLN A 173 -12.16 -24.49 16.45
CA GLN A 173 -10.96 -25.35 16.48
C GLN A 173 -10.47 -25.70 15.06
N PRO A 174 -9.15 -25.91 14.86
CA PRO A 174 -8.58 -26.26 13.56
C PRO A 174 -9.34 -27.42 12.93
N VAL A 175 -9.93 -27.20 11.75
CA VAL A 175 -10.61 -28.26 11.00
C VAL A 175 -9.54 -28.95 10.13
N PRO A 176 -9.25 -30.24 10.33
CA PRO A 176 -8.34 -30.99 9.46
C PRO A 176 -8.84 -30.96 8.00
N HIS A 177 -7.93 -30.88 7.02
CA HIS A 177 -8.24 -30.87 5.58
C HIS A 177 -9.19 -29.74 5.11
N SER A 178 -9.26 -28.63 5.86
CA SER A 178 -10.19 -27.54 5.56
C SER A 178 -9.93 -26.83 4.22
N GLY A 179 -8.70 -26.89 3.71
CA GLY A 179 -8.34 -26.39 2.38
C GLY A 179 -8.94 -27.24 1.25
N GLU A 180 -8.77 -28.56 1.31
CA GLU A 180 -9.37 -29.49 0.35
C GLU A 180 -10.90 -29.42 0.35
N LYS A 181 -11.50 -29.31 1.55
CA LYS A 181 -12.94 -29.11 1.69
C LYS A 181 -13.40 -27.83 1.00
N LEU A 182 -12.67 -26.73 1.16
CA LEU A 182 -12.99 -25.45 0.52
C LEU A 182 -12.85 -25.54 -1.01
N LEU A 183 -11.80 -26.19 -1.51
CA LEU A 183 -11.65 -26.42 -2.96
C LEU A 183 -12.80 -27.25 -3.53
N ARG A 184 -13.24 -28.29 -2.80
CA ARG A 184 -14.40 -29.10 -3.19
C ARG A 184 -15.71 -28.30 -3.16
N GLU A 185 -15.93 -27.48 -2.14
CA GLU A 185 -17.09 -26.57 -2.08
C GLU A 185 -17.11 -25.60 -3.27
N CYS A 186 -15.95 -25.06 -3.65
CA CYS A 186 -15.80 -24.22 -4.85
C CYS A 186 -16.10 -25.00 -6.14
N GLU A 187 -15.62 -26.24 -6.24
CA GLU A 187 -15.89 -27.12 -7.38
C GLU A 187 -17.38 -27.42 -7.52
N GLU A 188 -18.04 -27.89 -6.46
CA GLU A 188 -19.48 -28.20 -6.45
C GLU A 188 -20.30 -26.97 -6.85
N SER A 189 -19.90 -25.79 -6.40
CA SER A 189 -20.59 -24.52 -6.65
C SER A 189 -20.12 -23.76 -7.89
N ALA A 190 -19.19 -24.32 -8.68
CA ALA A 190 -18.48 -23.59 -9.73
C ALA A 190 -19.43 -22.98 -10.78
N ASP A 191 -20.45 -23.72 -11.21
CA ASP A 191 -21.41 -23.23 -12.21
C ASP A 191 -22.25 -22.04 -11.69
N THR A 192 -22.50 -22.01 -10.38
CA THR A 192 -23.32 -20.99 -9.73
C THR A 192 -22.66 -19.61 -9.79
N PHE A 193 -21.34 -19.55 -9.60
CA PHE A 193 -20.58 -18.29 -9.59
C PHE A 193 -19.67 -18.10 -10.82
N ARG A 194 -19.68 -19.02 -11.80
CA ARG A 194 -18.82 -18.95 -13.00
C ARG A 194 -18.86 -17.60 -13.69
N ARG A 195 -20.07 -17.04 -13.87
CA ARG A 195 -20.27 -15.70 -14.45
C ARG A 195 -19.45 -14.63 -13.72
N ASP A 196 -19.52 -14.63 -12.40
CA ASP A 196 -18.94 -13.60 -11.53
C ASP A 196 -17.43 -13.82 -11.33
N LEU A 197 -16.98 -15.09 -11.36
CA LEU A 197 -15.57 -15.45 -11.36
C LEU A 197 -14.87 -15.00 -12.64
N LEU A 198 -15.50 -15.16 -13.81
CA LEU A 198 -14.91 -14.69 -15.07
C LEU A 198 -14.79 -13.16 -15.13
N ALA A 199 -15.63 -12.43 -14.38
CA ALA A 199 -15.52 -10.98 -14.25
C ALA A 199 -14.27 -10.53 -13.47
N PHE A 200 -13.54 -11.42 -12.77
CA PHE A 200 -12.25 -11.09 -12.16
C PHE A 200 -11.24 -10.55 -13.17
N PHE A 201 -11.33 -10.99 -14.43
CA PHE A 201 -10.41 -10.58 -15.50
C PHE A 201 -10.75 -9.22 -16.10
N ASP A 202 -11.93 -8.68 -15.78
CA ASP A 202 -12.46 -7.45 -16.37
C ASP A 202 -12.44 -6.26 -15.39
N TYR A 203 -12.34 -6.51 -14.08
CA TYR A 203 -12.43 -5.47 -13.03
C TYR A 203 -11.28 -5.53 -12.02
N ASP A 204 -10.99 -4.37 -11.40
CA ASP A 204 -10.02 -4.28 -10.29
C ASP A 204 -10.63 -4.87 -9.02
N THR A 205 -10.15 -6.04 -8.62
CA THR A 205 -10.62 -6.81 -7.46
C THR A 205 -9.47 -7.10 -6.47
N SER A 206 -9.82 -7.62 -5.28
CA SER A 206 -8.86 -8.06 -4.26
C SER A 206 -8.43 -9.51 -4.40
N VAL A 207 -8.59 -10.11 -5.59
CA VAL A 207 -8.27 -11.52 -5.87
C VAL A 207 -6.78 -11.84 -5.63
N ASP A 208 -5.93 -10.80 -5.72
CA ASP A 208 -4.49 -10.84 -5.47
C ASP A 208 -4.10 -11.03 -4.00
N SER A 209 -4.96 -10.57 -3.09
CA SER A 209 -4.68 -10.50 -1.65
C SER A 209 -5.64 -11.33 -0.80
N SER A 210 -6.78 -11.76 -1.35
CA SER A 210 -7.75 -12.58 -0.62
C SER A 210 -7.28 -14.02 -0.41
N LEU A 211 -7.45 -14.52 0.82
CA LEU A 211 -7.04 -15.86 1.21
C LEU A 211 -7.92 -16.44 2.32
N ALA A 212 -8.02 -17.77 2.34
CA ALA A 212 -8.72 -18.58 3.33
C ALA A 212 -7.73 -19.37 4.20
N TYR A 213 -7.63 -19.09 5.51
CA TYR A 213 -6.79 -19.85 6.44
C TYR A 213 -7.35 -21.25 6.68
N THR A 214 -6.48 -22.26 6.69
CA THR A 214 -6.89 -23.66 6.84
C THR A 214 -6.82 -24.19 8.28
N GLY A 215 -6.54 -23.33 9.27
CA GLY A 215 -6.48 -23.70 10.68
C GLY A 215 -5.16 -24.34 11.14
N VAL A 216 -4.26 -24.67 10.22
CA VAL A 216 -2.85 -24.98 10.50
C VAL A 216 -2.03 -23.72 10.22
N ALA A 217 -1.13 -23.35 11.13
CA ALA A 217 -0.29 -22.16 10.96
C ALA A 217 0.44 -22.21 9.59
N GLN A 218 0.43 -21.08 8.87
CA GLN A 218 1.07 -20.89 7.56
C GLN A 218 0.46 -21.65 6.37
N GLN A 219 -0.70 -22.30 6.51
CA GLN A 219 -1.43 -22.87 5.37
C GLN A 219 -2.68 -22.04 5.02
N TYR A 220 -2.84 -21.76 3.73
CA TYR A 220 -3.93 -20.96 3.20
C TYR A 220 -4.32 -21.39 1.79
N VAL A 221 -5.59 -21.18 1.42
CA VAL A 221 -6.11 -21.31 0.06
C VAL A 221 -6.28 -19.93 -0.54
N ARG A 222 -5.73 -19.70 -1.73
CA ARG A 222 -5.89 -18.47 -2.51
C ARG A 222 -6.75 -18.74 -3.74
N TRP A 223 -7.18 -17.67 -4.40
CA TRP A 223 -7.84 -17.77 -5.70
C TRP A 223 -6.99 -18.44 -6.78
N LEU A 224 -5.66 -18.31 -6.70
CA LEU A 224 -4.75 -19.03 -7.59
C LEU A 224 -4.91 -20.55 -7.46
N ASP A 225 -5.09 -21.04 -6.24
CA ASP A 225 -5.23 -22.46 -5.95
C ASP A 225 -6.64 -22.95 -6.38
N VAL A 226 -7.67 -22.13 -6.14
CA VAL A 226 -9.06 -22.39 -6.59
C VAL A 226 -9.15 -22.49 -8.12
N LEU A 227 -8.58 -21.54 -8.86
CA LEU A 227 -8.66 -21.54 -10.33
C LEU A 227 -7.93 -22.73 -10.94
N GLN A 228 -6.77 -23.11 -10.41
CA GLN A 228 -6.06 -24.32 -10.85
C GLN A 228 -6.88 -25.57 -10.59
N HIS A 229 -7.48 -25.69 -9.40
CA HIS A 229 -8.35 -26.81 -9.04
C HIS A 229 -9.55 -26.92 -9.99
N LEU A 230 -10.22 -25.80 -10.28
CA LEU A 230 -11.38 -25.78 -11.18
C LEU A 230 -11.03 -26.12 -12.63
N VAL A 231 -9.85 -25.74 -13.12
CA VAL A 231 -9.34 -26.16 -14.44
C VAL A 231 -9.04 -27.65 -14.44
N ALA A 232 -8.36 -28.16 -13.41
CA ALA A 232 -8.04 -29.59 -13.28
C ALA A 232 -9.30 -30.46 -13.20
N ALA A 233 -10.35 -29.96 -12.53
CA ALA A 233 -11.67 -30.60 -12.44
C ALA A 233 -12.53 -30.44 -13.71
N GLY A 234 -12.04 -29.76 -14.76
CA GLY A 234 -12.78 -29.54 -16.01
C GLY A 234 -13.98 -28.58 -15.91
N ARG A 235 -14.07 -27.79 -14.83
CA ARG A 235 -15.16 -26.81 -14.62
C ARG A 235 -14.87 -25.45 -15.26
N LEU A 236 -13.60 -25.16 -15.54
CA LEU A 236 -13.17 -23.99 -16.32
C LEU A 236 -12.40 -24.43 -17.55
N ASP A 237 -12.68 -23.77 -18.68
CA ASP A 237 -11.95 -24.00 -19.92
C ASP A 237 -10.55 -23.39 -19.81
N ARG A 238 -9.53 -24.24 -19.96
CA ARG A 238 -8.12 -23.85 -19.81
C ARG A 238 -7.71 -22.83 -20.88
N ALA A 239 -8.18 -23.01 -22.11
CA ALA A 239 -7.82 -22.16 -23.22
C ALA A 239 -8.40 -20.74 -23.05
N ASP A 240 -9.67 -20.61 -22.70
CA ASP A 240 -10.34 -19.36 -22.37
C ASP A 240 -9.65 -18.67 -21.19
N LEU A 241 -9.30 -19.41 -20.14
CA LEU A 241 -8.64 -18.85 -18.96
C LEU A 241 -7.26 -18.24 -19.29
N LEU A 242 -6.44 -18.93 -20.10
CA LEU A 242 -5.16 -18.40 -20.57
C LEU A 242 -5.33 -17.11 -21.37
N THR A 243 -6.30 -17.07 -22.30
CA THR A 243 -6.58 -15.89 -23.12
C THR A 243 -7.08 -14.72 -22.26
N ARG A 244 -8.01 -14.97 -21.33
CA ARG A 244 -8.51 -13.95 -20.39
C ARG A 244 -7.40 -13.39 -19.50
N THR A 245 -6.47 -14.23 -19.06
CA THR A 245 -5.35 -13.79 -18.23
C THR A 245 -4.47 -12.79 -18.98
N LEU A 246 -4.15 -13.05 -20.25
CA LEU A 246 -3.39 -12.12 -21.08
C LEU A 246 -4.19 -10.84 -21.38
N ALA A 247 -5.48 -10.97 -21.69
CA ALA A 247 -6.36 -9.82 -21.90
C ALA A 247 -6.50 -8.93 -20.65
N ALA A 248 -6.50 -9.53 -19.45
CA ALA A 248 -6.52 -8.79 -18.19
C ALA A 248 -5.20 -8.02 -17.98
N MET A 249 -4.06 -8.60 -18.36
CA MET A 249 -2.76 -7.93 -18.27
C MET A 249 -2.58 -6.76 -19.26
N ARG A 250 -3.41 -6.66 -20.30
CA ARG A 250 -3.46 -5.48 -21.19
C ARG A 250 -4.12 -4.27 -20.56
N ARG A 251 -4.90 -4.46 -19.48
CA ARG A 251 -5.66 -3.40 -18.81
C ARG A 251 -4.78 -2.64 -17.82
N ASP A 252 -5.17 -1.41 -17.54
CA ASP A 252 -4.47 -0.54 -16.57
C ASP A 252 -4.85 -0.88 -15.12
N PHE A 253 -4.50 -2.10 -14.70
CA PHE A 253 -4.70 -2.56 -13.32
C PHE A 253 -3.52 -2.21 -12.42
N ARG A 254 -3.79 -2.16 -11.11
CA ARG A 254 -2.76 -1.97 -10.08
C ARG A 254 -1.67 -3.05 -10.20
N ARG A 255 -0.42 -2.66 -9.91
CA ARG A 255 0.77 -3.54 -10.01
C ARG A 255 0.63 -4.91 -9.31
N PRO A 256 0.04 -5.02 -8.11
CA PRO A 256 -0.18 -6.32 -7.45
C PRO A 256 -1.12 -7.24 -8.25
N LEU A 257 -2.21 -6.70 -8.78
CA LEU A 257 -3.19 -7.46 -9.56
C LEU A 257 -2.61 -7.93 -10.90
N LEU A 258 -1.83 -7.09 -11.60
CA LEU A 258 -1.08 -7.51 -12.79
C LEU A 258 -0.06 -8.63 -12.47
N THR A 259 0.58 -8.58 -11.31
CA THR A 259 1.49 -9.64 -10.85
C THR A 259 0.73 -10.94 -10.58
N TRP A 260 -0.48 -10.83 -10.04
CA TRP A 260 -1.34 -11.99 -9.82
C TRP A 260 -1.77 -12.66 -11.11
N PHE A 261 -2.20 -11.91 -12.15
CA PHE A 261 -2.52 -12.48 -13.46
C PHE A 261 -1.30 -13.15 -14.11
N LYS A 262 -0.12 -12.52 -14.05
CA LYS A 262 1.14 -13.16 -14.45
C LYS A 262 1.33 -14.51 -13.76
N ASN A 263 1.16 -14.55 -12.44
CA ASN A 263 1.36 -15.77 -11.65
C ASN A 263 0.32 -16.83 -11.98
N LEU A 264 -0.94 -16.44 -12.27
CA LEU A 264 -1.97 -17.36 -12.76
C LEU A 264 -1.59 -18.00 -14.10
N PHE A 265 -1.15 -17.19 -15.06
CA PHE A 265 -0.71 -17.72 -16.36
C PHE A 265 0.43 -18.73 -16.19
N LEU A 266 1.43 -18.41 -15.36
CA LEU A 266 2.56 -19.30 -15.10
C LEU A 266 2.17 -20.57 -14.33
N ALA A 267 1.26 -20.46 -13.36
CA ALA A 267 0.79 -21.60 -12.57
C ALA A 267 0.04 -22.62 -13.41
N LEU A 268 -0.65 -22.17 -14.47
CA LEU A 268 -1.27 -23.07 -15.44
C LEU A 268 -0.25 -23.83 -16.31
N GLN A 269 1.02 -23.43 -16.33
CA GLN A 269 2.09 -24.06 -17.11
C GLN A 269 1.71 -24.26 -18.60
N PRO A 270 1.47 -23.19 -19.36
CA PRO A 270 1.02 -23.30 -20.74
C PRO A 270 2.11 -23.91 -21.64
N THR A 271 1.71 -24.80 -22.54
CA THR A 271 2.62 -25.46 -23.48
C THR A 271 3.18 -24.47 -24.50
N ALA A 272 4.15 -24.90 -25.32
CA ALA A 272 4.63 -24.08 -26.43
C ALA A 272 3.51 -23.78 -27.44
N GLU A 273 2.69 -24.78 -27.75
CA GLU A 273 1.54 -24.67 -28.67
C GLU A 273 0.47 -23.73 -28.10
N GLU A 274 0.14 -23.82 -26.81
CA GLU A 274 -0.84 -22.95 -26.16
C GLU A 274 -0.39 -21.48 -26.15
N ARG A 275 0.91 -21.23 -25.98
CA ARG A 275 1.49 -19.88 -26.06
C ARG A 275 1.55 -19.37 -27.49
N LEU A 276 1.87 -20.22 -28.45
CA LEU A 276 1.89 -19.88 -29.87
C LEU A 276 0.50 -19.52 -30.40
N ALA A 277 -0.54 -20.28 -29.99
CA ALA A 277 -1.93 -19.96 -30.30
C ALA A 277 -2.39 -18.59 -29.75
N ARG A 278 -1.62 -18.00 -28.82
CA ARG A 278 -1.84 -16.68 -28.20
C ARG A 278 -0.70 -15.71 -28.46
N GLN A 279 0.03 -15.90 -29.56
CA GLN A 279 1.18 -15.07 -29.90
C GLN A 279 0.77 -13.61 -30.03
N GLN A 280 -0.39 -13.33 -30.65
CA GLN A 280 -0.88 -11.97 -30.83
C GLN A 280 -1.12 -11.28 -29.48
N GLU A 281 -1.81 -11.93 -28.54
CA GLU A 281 -2.09 -11.38 -27.22
C GLU A 281 -0.80 -11.14 -26.42
N LEU A 282 0.18 -12.05 -26.52
CA LEU A 282 1.50 -11.87 -25.92
C LEU A 282 2.27 -10.70 -26.53
N VAL A 283 2.19 -10.52 -27.85
CA VAL A 283 2.86 -9.39 -28.55
C VAL A 283 2.21 -8.05 -28.17
N GLU A 284 0.88 -8.00 -28.05
CA GLU A 284 0.16 -6.77 -27.65
C GLU A 284 0.55 -6.28 -26.25
N LEU A 285 0.95 -7.20 -25.34
CA LEU A 285 1.45 -6.83 -24.01
C LEU A 285 2.77 -6.04 -24.05
N LEU A 286 3.51 -6.07 -25.16
CA LEU A 286 4.74 -5.30 -25.31
C LEU A 286 4.50 -3.78 -25.33
N ALA A 287 3.28 -3.34 -25.66
CA ALA A 287 2.90 -1.93 -25.61
C ALA A 287 2.61 -1.41 -24.19
N HIS A 288 2.63 -2.28 -23.18
CA HIS A 288 2.18 -1.93 -21.84
C HIS A 288 3.14 -0.95 -21.13
N ALA A 289 2.58 -0.01 -20.35
CA ALA A 289 3.37 0.99 -19.63
C ALA A 289 4.25 0.38 -18.53
N GLN A 290 3.78 -0.67 -17.84
CA GLN A 290 4.51 -1.32 -16.75
C GLN A 290 5.61 -2.28 -17.24
N PRO A 291 6.89 -2.10 -16.85
CA PRO A 291 8.00 -2.98 -17.24
C PRO A 291 7.81 -4.46 -16.91
N GLN A 292 7.13 -4.76 -15.80
CA GLN A 292 6.89 -6.16 -15.38
C GLN A 292 6.04 -6.96 -16.37
N VAL A 293 5.11 -6.29 -17.07
CA VAL A 293 4.23 -6.91 -18.06
C VAL A 293 5.00 -7.17 -19.36
N VAL A 294 5.77 -6.18 -19.81
CA VAL A 294 6.63 -6.29 -21.00
C VAL A 294 7.68 -7.39 -20.83
N ASN A 295 8.37 -7.41 -19.67
CA ASN A 295 9.37 -8.43 -19.36
C ASN A 295 8.75 -9.85 -19.34
N PHE A 296 7.54 -9.98 -18.78
CA PHE A 296 6.82 -11.25 -18.79
C PHE A 296 6.47 -11.70 -20.22
N ALA A 297 5.91 -10.81 -21.04
CA ALA A 297 5.56 -11.12 -22.42
C ALA A 297 6.77 -11.59 -23.24
N LEU A 298 7.89 -10.87 -23.14
CA LEU A 298 9.14 -11.27 -23.80
C LEU A 298 9.66 -12.61 -23.28
N ASP A 299 9.55 -12.89 -21.98
CA ASP A 299 9.93 -14.18 -21.41
C ASP A 299 9.13 -15.35 -22.00
N GLN A 300 7.84 -15.13 -22.26
CA GLN A 300 7.00 -16.14 -22.92
C GLN A 300 7.34 -16.30 -24.41
N LEU A 301 7.61 -15.20 -25.13
CA LEU A 301 7.89 -15.18 -26.57
C LEU A 301 9.29 -15.71 -26.92
N LYS A 302 10.33 -15.26 -26.21
CA LYS A 302 11.22 -16.19 -25.51
C LYS A 302 11.56 -17.51 -26.18
N ALA A 303 10.80 -18.49 -25.70
CA ALA A 303 10.98 -19.90 -26.01
C ALA A 303 10.45 -20.27 -27.40
N LEU A 304 9.64 -19.41 -28.02
CA LEU A 304 8.95 -19.66 -29.29
C LEU A 304 9.71 -19.14 -30.50
N TRP A 305 10.74 -18.31 -30.34
CA TRP A 305 11.42 -17.66 -31.47
C TRP A 305 12.03 -18.58 -32.52
N LEU A 306 12.40 -19.81 -32.14
CA LEU A 306 12.90 -20.83 -33.07
C LEU A 306 11.80 -21.75 -33.59
N HIS A 307 10.56 -21.62 -33.09
CA HIS A 307 9.43 -22.43 -33.54
C HIS A 307 9.09 -22.08 -35.00
N PRO A 308 8.84 -23.05 -35.90
CA PRO A 308 8.58 -22.77 -37.31
C PRO A 308 7.37 -21.85 -37.56
N GLU A 309 6.32 -22.02 -36.76
CA GLU A 309 5.07 -21.25 -36.86
C GLU A 309 5.12 -19.90 -36.13
N PHE A 310 6.24 -19.54 -35.47
CA PHE A 310 6.36 -18.25 -34.81
C PHE A 310 6.53 -17.12 -35.83
N GLU A 311 5.60 -16.16 -35.85
CA GLU A 311 5.60 -15.02 -36.75
C GLU A 311 6.33 -13.81 -36.14
N PRO A 312 7.49 -13.37 -36.68
CA PRO A 312 8.28 -12.31 -36.06
C PRO A 312 7.75 -10.90 -36.38
N ALA A 313 7.03 -10.72 -37.50
CA ALA A 313 6.65 -9.39 -37.98
C ALA A 313 5.81 -8.57 -36.99
N PRO A 314 4.76 -9.12 -36.33
CA PRO A 314 4.00 -8.37 -35.33
C PRO A 314 4.85 -7.90 -34.14
N LEU A 315 5.83 -8.70 -33.71
CA LEU A 315 6.75 -8.33 -32.62
C LEU A 315 7.65 -7.16 -33.02
N LEU A 316 8.12 -7.13 -34.27
CA LEU A 316 9.02 -6.07 -34.76
C LEU A 316 8.35 -4.70 -34.80
N VAL A 317 7.02 -4.63 -34.98
CA VAL A 317 6.25 -3.38 -34.91
C VAL A 317 6.39 -2.71 -33.54
N TYR A 318 6.44 -3.49 -32.45
CA TYR A 318 6.62 -2.95 -31.10
C TYR A 318 8.08 -2.77 -30.69
N ALA A 319 9.01 -3.44 -31.39
CA ALA A 319 10.42 -3.46 -31.01
C ALA A 319 11.07 -2.07 -30.98
N GLU A 320 10.69 -1.17 -31.89
CA GLU A 320 11.23 0.20 -31.95
C GLU A 320 10.91 1.02 -30.69
N LEU A 321 9.68 0.90 -30.19
CA LEU A 321 9.27 1.52 -28.92
C LEU A 321 10.03 0.90 -27.73
N LEU A 322 10.29 -0.41 -27.76
CA LEU A 322 10.97 -1.10 -26.67
C LEU A 322 12.46 -0.71 -26.55
N VAL A 323 13.16 -0.59 -27.68
CA VAL A 323 14.61 -0.28 -27.68
C VAL A 323 14.92 1.15 -27.27
N THR A 324 13.95 2.05 -27.34
CA THR A 324 14.10 3.47 -26.97
C THR A 324 13.69 3.76 -25.51
N ARG A 325 12.98 2.85 -24.85
CA ARG A 325 12.53 3.00 -23.45
C ARG A 325 13.62 2.71 -22.41
N GLN A 326 14.03 3.74 -21.67
CA GLN A 326 15.13 3.64 -20.69
C GLN A 326 14.82 2.77 -19.45
N ASP A 327 13.54 2.51 -19.16
CA ASP A 327 13.11 1.70 -18.01
C ASP A 327 13.10 0.18 -18.30
N LEU A 328 13.47 -0.23 -19.52
CA LEU A 328 13.30 -1.58 -20.05
C LEU A 328 14.62 -2.34 -20.32
N ASN A 329 15.70 -2.06 -19.59
CA ASN A 329 17.01 -2.69 -19.85
C ASN A 329 16.96 -4.23 -19.91
N THR A 330 16.20 -4.89 -19.01
CA THR A 330 16.04 -6.36 -19.02
C THR A 330 15.31 -6.87 -20.27
N ALA A 331 14.26 -6.16 -20.68
CA ALA A 331 13.49 -6.47 -21.88
C ALA A 331 14.34 -6.26 -23.14
N GLN A 332 15.06 -5.15 -23.23
CA GLN A 332 15.98 -4.84 -24.33
C GLN A 332 17.07 -5.90 -24.48
N ARG A 333 17.70 -6.31 -23.38
CA ARG A 333 18.73 -7.39 -23.41
C ARG A 333 18.15 -8.71 -23.89
N THR A 334 16.93 -9.04 -23.47
CA THR A 334 16.23 -10.26 -23.89
C THR A 334 15.88 -10.21 -25.38
N LEU A 335 15.35 -9.07 -25.84
CA LEU A 335 15.01 -8.78 -27.23
C LEU A 335 16.24 -8.79 -28.15
N LEU A 336 17.32 -8.09 -27.82
CA LEU A 336 18.54 -8.06 -28.64
C LEU A 336 19.24 -9.42 -28.67
N GLY A 337 19.32 -10.12 -27.53
CA GLY A 337 19.87 -11.47 -27.48
C GLY A 337 19.04 -12.49 -28.30
N SER A 338 17.79 -12.15 -28.56
CA SER A 338 16.89 -12.89 -29.43
C SER A 338 17.16 -12.72 -30.91
N PHE A 339 17.40 -11.47 -31.31
CA PHE A 339 17.44 -11.08 -32.70
C PHE A 339 18.53 -11.85 -33.44
N GLU A 340 19.61 -12.23 -32.77
CA GLU A 340 20.62 -13.13 -33.33
C GLU A 340 20.05 -14.51 -33.71
N LYS A 341 19.13 -15.07 -32.89
CA LYS A 341 18.44 -16.33 -33.19
C LYS A 341 17.46 -16.18 -34.35
N LEU A 342 16.70 -15.08 -34.36
CA LEU A 342 15.76 -14.78 -35.45
C LEU A 342 16.50 -14.55 -36.77
N LEU A 343 17.65 -13.87 -36.75
CA LEU A 343 18.51 -13.63 -37.90
C LEU A 343 19.01 -14.95 -38.52
N LYS A 344 19.38 -15.92 -37.68
CA LYS A 344 19.80 -17.27 -38.14
C LYS A 344 18.66 -18.03 -38.84
N ARG A 345 17.41 -17.84 -38.38
CA ARG A 345 16.22 -18.49 -38.95
C ARG A 345 15.72 -17.79 -40.21
N ALA A 346 15.69 -16.46 -40.18
CA ALA A 346 15.13 -15.60 -41.23
C ALA A 346 16.12 -14.46 -41.56
N PRO A 347 17.13 -14.74 -42.42
CA PRO A 347 18.15 -13.76 -42.83
C PRO A 347 17.57 -12.48 -43.45
N SER A 348 16.38 -12.54 -44.06
CA SER A 348 15.69 -11.40 -44.68
C SER A 348 15.33 -10.28 -43.69
N LEU A 349 15.32 -10.56 -42.37
CA LEU A 349 15.04 -9.55 -41.34
C LEU A 349 16.27 -8.69 -41.00
N ALA A 350 17.44 -8.98 -41.57
CA ALA A 350 18.68 -8.27 -41.27
C ALA A 350 18.57 -6.73 -41.34
N PRO A 351 17.89 -6.11 -42.33
CA PRO A 351 17.75 -4.65 -42.38
C PRO A 351 17.01 -4.09 -41.17
N ASP A 352 15.90 -4.72 -40.77
CA ASP A 352 15.06 -4.25 -39.66
C ASP A 352 15.76 -4.46 -38.32
N LEU A 353 16.36 -5.63 -38.11
CA LEU A 353 17.12 -5.94 -36.91
C LEU A 353 18.36 -5.04 -36.77
N GLY A 354 19.02 -4.69 -37.87
CA GLY A 354 20.12 -3.74 -37.90
C GLY A 354 19.69 -2.36 -37.41
N ARG A 355 18.60 -1.80 -37.95
CA ARG A 355 18.08 -0.49 -37.52
C ARG A 355 17.72 -0.47 -36.03
N LEU A 356 17.06 -1.52 -35.54
CA LEU A 356 16.72 -1.65 -34.11
C LEU A 356 17.96 -1.77 -33.22
N ALA A 357 18.99 -2.47 -33.68
CA ALA A 357 20.25 -2.60 -32.96
C ALA A 357 20.99 -1.26 -32.87
N VAL A 358 21.01 -0.47 -33.96
CA VAL A 358 21.57 0.90 -33.93
C VAL A 358 20.80 1.77 -32.95
N ALA A 359 19.46 1.76 -32.97
CA ALA A 359 18.65 2.53 -32.03
C ALA A 359 18.94 2.17 -30.56
N ALA A 360 19.20 0.89 -30.27
CA ALA A 360 19.55 0.44 -28.92
C ALA A 360 20.94 0.90 -28.43
N LEU A 361 21.83 1.39 -29.32
CA LEU A 361 23.13 1.96 -28.92
C LEU A 361 22.98 3.26 -28.12
N ALA A 362 21.83 3.94 -28.22
CA ALA A 362 21.50 5.11 -27.42
C ALA A 362 21.27 4.79 -25.93
N SER A 363 21.15 3.50 -25.56
CA SER A 363 20.90 3.09 -24.17
C SER A 363 22.12 3.39 -23.28
N PRO A 364 21.93 3.92 -22.06
CA PRO A 364 23.02 4.10 -21.10
C PRO A 364 23.49 2.78 -20.47
N ASP A 365 22.76 1.68 -20.63
CA ASP A 365 23.11 0.37 -20.08
C ASP A 365 24.17 -0.33 -20.95
N SER A 366 25.34 -0.59 -20.37
CA SER A 366 26.46 -1.20 -21.09
C SER A 366 26.15 -2.60 -21.63
N ALA A 367 25.30 -3.38 -20.94
CA ALA A 367 24.95 -4.73 -21.37
C ALA A 367 23.94 -4.72 -22.53
N VAL A 368 23.06 -3.71 -22.60
CA VAL A 368 22.21 -3.45 -23.78
C VAL A 368 23.09 -3.10 -24.98
N GLN A 369 24.00 -2.13 -24.84
CA GLN A 369 24.91 -1.72 -25.92
C GLN A 369 25.76 -2.89 -26.42
N ALA A 370 26.32 -3.71 -25.52
CA ALA A 370 27.14 -4.86 -25.90
C ALA A 370 26.35 -5.91 -26.70
N LYS A 371 25.06 -6.13 -26.38
CA LYS A 371 24.18 -7.03 -27.15
C LYS A 371 23.82 -6.45 -28.52
N ALA A 372 23.54 -5.16 -28.60
CA ALA A 372 23.31 -4.45 -29.85
C ALA A 372 24.54 -4.51 -30.77
N GLY A 373 25.73 -4.20 -30.24
CA GLY A 373 26.99 -4.27 -30.98
C GLY A 373 27.29 -5.67 -31.52
N LYS A 374 27.08 -6.72 -30.71
CA LYS A 374 27.26 -8.11 -31.18
C LYS A 374 26.33 -8.47 -32.34
N LEU A 375 25.07 -8.01 -32.30
CA LEU A 375 24.12 -8.21 -33.39
C LEU A 375 24.54 -7.46 -34.66
N LEU A 376 25.00 -6.22 -34.54
CA LEU A 376 25.49 -5.42 -35.68
C LEU A 376 26.71 -6.07 -36.32
N VAL A 377 27.67 -6.56 -35.52
CA VAL A 377 28.82 -7.33 -36.03
C VAL A 377 28.35 -8.57 -36.79
N ALA A 378 27.37 -9.31 -36.25
CA ALA A 378 26.83 -10.50 -36.91
C ALA A 378 26.17 -10.19 -38.27
N ILE A 379 25.55 -9.01 -38.41
CA ILE A 379 24.94 -8.55 -39.67
C ILE A 379 26.01 -8.07 -40.66
N LEU A 380 26.95 -7.23 -40.20
CA LEU A 380 27.95 -6.57 -41.05
C LEU A 380 29.13 -7.48 -41.46
N GLN A 381 29.47 -8.50 -40.65
CA GLN A 381 30.53 -9.49 -40.96
C GLN A 381 30.00 -10.82 -41.48
N ALA A 382 28.73 -10.90 -41.86
CA ALA A 382 28.17 -12.13 -42.38
C ALA A 382 28.92 -12.59 -43.64
N LYS A 383 29.31 -13.89 -43.70
CA LYS A 383 30.04 -14.47 -44.84
C LYS A 383 29.30 -14.32 -46.16
N GLN A 384 27.98 -14.37 -46.12
CA GLN A 384 27.11 -14.01 -47.22
C GLN A 384 26.47 -12.66 -46.90
N PRO A 385 26.52 -11.67 -47.81
CA PRO A 385 25.93 -10.36 -47.56
C PRO A 385 24.45 -10.48 -47.19
N LEU A 386 24.10 -10.03 -45.99
CA LEU A 386 22.71 -10.01 -45.49
C LEU A 386 21.97 -8.72 -45.84
N LEU A 387 22.71 -7.69 -46.24
CA LEU A 387 22.23 -6.36 -46.60
C LEU A 387 22.62 -6.05 -48.05
N THR A 388 21.82 -5.23 -48.74
CA THR A 388 22.28 -4.60 -49.98
C THR A 388 23.39 -3.59 -49.68
N PRO A 389 24.24 -3.21 -50.66
CA PRO A 389 25.29 -2.22 -50.45
C PRO A 389 24.75 -0.89 -49.90
N GLU A 390 23.60 -0.42 -50.41
CA GLU A 390 22.93 0.79 -49.93
C GLU A 390 22.50 0.66 -48.46
N GLN A 391 21.84 -0.44 -48.09
CA GLN A 391 21.43 -0.71 -46.71
C GLN A 391 22.62 -0.84 -45.75
N ALA A 392 23.72 -1.41 -46.23
CA ALA A 392 24.94 -1.50 -45.44
C ALA A 392 25.49 -0.10 -45.16
N THR A 393 25.60 0.75 -46.18
CA THR A 393 26.02 2.16 -46.05
C THR A 393 25.14 2.92 -45.07
N ASP A 394 23.82 2.92 -45.27
CA ASP A 394 22.85 3.59 -44.39
C ASP A 394 22.98 3.16 -42.92
N LEU A 395 23.21 1.86 -42.70
CA LEU A 395 23.39 1.31 -41.35
C LEU A 395 24.69 1.78 -40.71
N THR A 396 25.80 1.81 -41.45
CA THR A 396 27.08 2.37 -40.99
C THR A 396 26.99 3.86 -40.67
N ASP A 397 26.33 4.63 -41.54
CA ASP A 397 26.15 6.07 -41.35
C ASP A 397 25.33 6.35 -40.08
N SER A 398 24.24 5.59 -39.89
CA SER A 398 23.41 5.67 -38.68
C SER A 398 24.19 5.28 -37.42
N LEU A 399 25.04 4.25 -37.49
CA LEU A 399 25.92 3.83 -36.40
C LEU A 399 26.94 4.93 -36.04
N GLY A 400 27.44 5.66 -37.03
CA GLY A 400 28.34 6.80 -36.83
C GLY A 400 27.75 7.89 -35.93
N LEU A 401 26.42 8.11 -35.98
CA LEU A 401 25.72 9.10 -35.16
C LEU A 401 25.78 8.80 -33.65
N TYR A 402 25.99 7.53 -33.27
CA TYR A 402 26.03 7.08 -31.88
C TYR A 402 27.45 6.85 -31.35
N ALA A 403 28.50 7.11 -32.15
CA ALA A 403 29.89 6.79 -31.83
C ALA A 403 30.31 7.30 -30.44
N ASP A 404 29.94 8.52 -30.09
CA ASP A 404 30.31 9.19 -28.83
C ASP A 404 29.58 8.63 -27.60
N LEU A 405 28.45 7.95 -27.80
CA LEU A 405 27.66 7.33 -26.73
C LEU A 405 28.09 5.89 -26.43
N LEU A 406 28.99 5.32 -27.25
CA LEU A 406 29.44 3.94 -27.10
C LEU A 406 30.37 3.75 -25.91
N THR A 407 30.04 2.75 -25.10
CA THR A 407 30.94 2.17 -24.10
C THR A 407 32.22 1.63 -24.75
N ALA A 408 33.31 1.60 -23.98
CA ALA A 408 34.62 1.15 -24.47
C ALA A 408 34.58 -0.25 -25.10
N GLU A 409 33.90 -1.21 -24.47
CA GLU A 409 33.72 -2.58 -25.00
C GLU A 409 32.97 -2.57 -26.34
N THR A 410 31.84 -1.88 -26.42
CA THR A 410 31.01 -1.84 -27.64
C THR A 410 31.73 -1.13 -28.78
N ARG A 411 32.46 -0.03 -28.48
CA ARG A 411 33.29 0.70 -29.44
C ARG A 411 34.41 -0.19 -30.00
N GLN A 412 35.08 -0.98 -29.16
CA GLN A 412 36.11 -1.92 -29.62
C GLN A 412 35.55 -2.95 -30.62
N HIS A 413 34.33 -3.45 -30.38
CA HIS A 413 33.68 -4.40 -31.29
C HIS A 413 33.27 -3.78 -32.63
N LEU A 414 32.95 -2.49 -32.66
CA LEU A 414 32.42 -1.79 -33.85
C LEU A 414 33.46 -0.90 -34.56
N VAL A 415 34.72 -0.91 -34.11
CA VAL A 415 35.77 0.01 -34.59
C VAL A 415 36.00 -0.05 -36.11
N GLY A 416 35.77 -1.20 -36.74
CA GLY A 416 35.93 -1.37 -38.20
C GLY A 416 34.89 -0.62 -39.05
N TRP A 417 33.83 -0.11 -38.43
CA TRP A 417 32.71 0.59 -39.09
C TRP A 417 32.45 1.98 -38.52
N LEU A 418 33.22 2.41 -37.52
CA LEU A 418 33.15 3.75 -36.97
C LEU A 418 34.15 4.65 -37.69
N SER A 419 33.71 5.85 -38.08
CA SER A 419 34.64 6.90 -38.51
C SER A 419 35.66 7.17 -37.40
N PRO A 420 36.94 7.45 -37.74
CA PRO A 420 37.99 7.68 -36.75
C PRO A 420 37.73 8.99 -35.98
N ALA A 421 36.94 8.91 -34.92
CA ALA A 421 36.71 9.96 -33.95
C ALA A 421 37.39 9.60 -32.62
N ALA A 422 38.06 10.58 -32.04
CA ALA A 422 38.95 10.45 -30.88
C ALA A 422 38.31 9.61 -29.76
N ALA A 423 39.09 8.68 -29.20
CA ALA A 423 38.65 7.82 -28.11
C ALA A 423 38.35 8.66 -26.85
N PRO A 424 37.15 8.57 -26.27
CA PRO A 424 36.91 9.09 -24.93
C PRO A 424 37.67 8.24 -23.92
N GLN A 425 38.38 8.90 -23.02
CA GLN A 425 39.12 8.24 -21.95
C GLN A 425 38.13 7.56 -20.98
N PRO A 426 38.37 6.31 -20.56
CA PRO A 426 37.48 5.62 -19.62
C PRO A 426 37.51 6.33 -18.27
N THR A 427 36.37 6.81 -17.80
CA THR A 427 36.20 7.18 -16.39
C THR A 427 36.00 5.88 -15.63
N GLU A 428 37.01 5.47 -14.84
CA GLU A 428 36.94 4.25 -14.04
C GLU A 428 35.71 4.30 -13.12
N ALA A 429 34.93 3.21 -13.11
CA ALA A 429 33.87 3.00 -12.15
C ALA A 429 34.50 2.99 -10.75
N VAL A 430 34.27 4.04 -9.97
CA VAL A 430 34.82 4.19 -8.64
C VAL A 430 34.27 3.06 -7.77
N ALA A 431 35.11 2.07 -7.48
CA ALA A 431 34.82 1.11 -6.43
C ALA A 431 34.61 1.88 -5.12
N TYR A 432 33.49 1.67 -4.44
CA TYR A 432 33.23 2.31 -3.15
C TYR A 432 34.31 1.87 -2.16
N ALA A 433 35.24 2.77 -1.86
CA ALA A 433 36.17 2.65 -0.76
C ALA A 433 35.58 3.43 0.43
N PRO A 434 35.40 2.82 1.61
CA PRO A 434 34.96 3.55 2.78
C PRO A 434 35.94 4.69 3.07
N ASN A 435 35.44 5.93 3.08
CA ASN A 435 36.25 7.08 3.43
C ASN A 435 36.44 7.13 4.95
N ALA A 436 37.51 6.52 5.44
CA ALA A 436 37.87 6.53 6.86
C ALA A 436 38.18 7.94 7.41
N ALA A 437 38.38 8.92 6.53
CA ALA A 437 38.66 10.32 6.87
C ALA A 437 37.47 11.25 6.58
N PHE A 438 36.24 10.72 6.54
CA PHE A 438 35.06 11.56 6.36
C PHE A 438 34.86 12.48 7.58
N VAL A 439 34.87 13.78 7.33
CA VAL A 439 34.56 14.81 8.33
C VAL A 439 33.21 15.44 7.94
N PRO A 440 32.20 15.39 8.83
CA PRO A 440 30.93 16.08 8.61
C PRO A 440 31.11 17.58 8.41
N ASP A 441 30.38 18.19 7.47
CA ASP A 441 30.43 19.63 7.23
C ASP A 441 29.50 20.38 8.22
N LEU A 442 30.10 20.90 9.28
CA LEU A 442 29.45 21.73 10.31
C LEU A 442 29.45 23.24 9.96
N SER A 443 29.53 23.60 8.68
CA SER A 443 29.44 24.99 8.27
C SER A 443 28.04 25.58 8.43
N ALA A 444 27.96 26.91 8.51
CA ALA A 444 26.70 27.64 8.58
C ALA A 444 25.74 27.34 7.40
N ALA A 445 26.27 26.90 6.25
CA ALA A 445 25.46 26.53 5.09
C ALA A 445 24.62 25.27 5.33
N ASN A 446 25.10 24.35 6.15
CA ASN A 446 24.39 23.11 6.52
C ASN A 446 23.67 23.22 7.86
N ALA A 447 23.73 24.36 8.54
CA ALA A 447 23.06 24.53 9.83
C ALA A 447 21.54 24.35 9.70
N VAL A 448 20.98 23.52 10.57
CA VAL A 448 19.55 23.24 10.61
C VAL A 448 18.85 24.35 11.39
N ALA A 449 18.04 25.13 10.69
CA ALA A 449 17.27 26.20 11.31
C ALA A 449 16.18 25.62 12.24
N PRO A 450 16.05 26.10 13.49
CA PRO A 450 14.96 25.72 14.37
C PRO A 450 13.63 26.29 13.84
N VAL A 451 12.51 25.63 14.14
CA VAL A 451 11.16 26.06 13.69
C VAL A 451 10.82 27.47 14.22
N ALA A 452 10.72 28.46 13.35
CA ALA A 452 10.64 29.87 13.75
C ALA A 452 9.40 30.16 14.61
N ASP A 453 8.22 29.69 14.16
CA ASP A 453 6.94 30.04 14.75
C ASP A 453 5.87 28.95 14.56
N TRP A 454 4.66 29.28 15.05
CA TRP A 454 3.47 28.45 14.94
C TRP A 454 3.12 28.07 13.49
N HIS A 455 3.23 29.01 12.54
CA HIS A 455 2.85 28.77 11.15
C HIS A 455 3.79 27.76 10.48
N GLU A 456 5.09 27.88 10.75
CA GLU A 456 6.06 26.90 10.27
C GLU A 456 5.83 25.51 10.90
N LEU A 457 5.53 25.44 12.20
CA LEU A 457 5.20 24.18 12.88
C LEU A 457 3.94 23.52 12.29
N LEU A 458 2.93 24.34 12.01
CA LEU A 458 1.68 23.89 11.38
C LEU A 458 1.93 23.37 9.96
N PHE A 459 2.75 24.06 9.17
CA PHE A 459 3.13 23.63 7.82
C PHE A 459 3.95 22.33 7.82
N LEU A 460 4.92 22.21 8.73
CA LEU A 460 5.73 20.99 8.91
C LEU A 460 4.86 19.78 9.26
N THR A 461 3.75 19.97 9.99
CA THR A 461 2.81 18.90 10.31
C THR A 461 2.30 18.19 9.05
N GLY A 462 1.98 18.94 7.99
CA GLY A 462 1.55 18.38 6.71
C GLY A 462 2.65 17.60 5.98
N GLN A 463 3.91 18.04 6.09
CA GLN A 463 5.06 17.34 5.50
C GLN A 463 5.35 16.03 6.24
N VAL A 464 5.37 16.07 7.57
CA VAL A 464 5.66 14.92 8.43
C VAL A 464 4.62 13.80 8.26
N LEU A 465 3.35 14.14 8.03
CA LEU A 465 2.31 13.15 7.73
C LEU A 465 2.50 12.40 6.40
N ARG A 466 3.34 12.90 5.48
CA ARG A 466 3.70 12.19 4.24
C ARG A 466 4.81 11.15 4.46
N TYR A 467 5.50 11.19 5.60
CA TYR A 467 6.53 10.24 6.01
C TYR A 467 7.67 10.06 4.99
N ASN A 468 8.16 11.17 4.41
CA ASN A 468 9.17 11.15 3.35
C ASN A 468 10.44 11.98 3.66
N ASP A 469 10.50 12.64 4.81
CA ASP A 469 11.63 13.48 5.21
C ASP A 469 11.92 13.33 6.72
N VAL A 470 13.07 12.74 7.03
CA VAL A 470 13.53 12.48 8.41
C VAL A 470 13.94 13.78 9.11
N LEU A 471 14.55 14.74 8.40
CA LEU A 471 14.96 16.00 9.01
C LEU A 471 13.75 16.86 9.35
N ALA A 472 12.73 16.88 8.49
CA ALA A 472 11.46 17.54 8.79
C ALA A 472 10.78 16.96 10.04
N LEU A 473 10.82 15.64 10.21
CA LEU A 473 10.30 14.96 11.41
C LEU A 473 11.06 15.38 12.68
N GLU A 474 12.39 15.39 12.64
CA GLU A 474 13.21 15.80 13.80
C GLU A 474 12.95 17.28 14.15
N ARG A 475 12.89 18.17 13.15
CA ARG A 475 12.53 19.58 13.34
C ARG A 475 11.12 19.75 13.91
N TRP A 476 10.17 18.93 13.49
CA TRP A 476 8.79 18.99 13.98
C TRP A 476 8.68 18.60 15.45
N VAL A 477 9.33 17.51 15.88
CA VAL A 477 9.29 17.11 17.31
C VAL A 477 10.01 18.13 18.20
N ASP A 478 11.13 18.70 17.73
CA ASP A 478 11.79 19.82 18.42
C ASP A 478 10.87 21.05 18.51
N GLY A 479 10.24 21.42 17.39
CA GLY A 479 9.32 22.56 17.30
C GLY A 479 8.12 22.43 18.22
N LEU A 480 7.54 21.22 18.33
CA LEU A 480 6.47 20.94 19.31
C LEU A 480 6.91 21.31 20.73
N ARG A 481 8.11 20.90 21.14
CA ARG A 481 8.61 21.14 22.50
C ARG A 481 8.95 22.62 22.72
N ARG A 482 9.71 23.23 21.81
CA ARG A 482 10.23 24.60 21.98
C ARG A 482 9.15 25.67 21.87
N LEU A 483 8.15 25.48 21.01
CA LEU A 483 7.07 26.44 20.78
C LEU A 483 5.87 26.23 21.70
N GLN A 484 5.92 25.28 22.63
CA GLN A 484 4.77 24.88 23.44
C GLN A 484 4.09 26.02 24.20
N LEU A 485 4.86 26.96 24.74
CA LEU A 485 4.34 28.13 25.47
C LEU A 485 3.79 29.23 24.53
N ARG A 486 3.92 29.06 23.21
CA ARG A 486 3.56 30.04 22.18
C ARG A 486 2.43 29.54 21.26
N TYR A 487 1.76 28.45 21.62
CA TYR A 487 0.62 27.97 20.83
C TYR A 487 -0.55 28.97 20.89
N PRO A 488 -1.20 29.28 19.76
CA PRO A 488 -2.44 30.08 19.74
C PRO A 488 -3.55 29.42 20.55
N GLU A 489 -4.48 30.17 21.14
CA GLU A 489 -5.59 29.57 21.92
C GLU A 489 -6.49 28.63 21.09
N ASP A 490 -6.60 28.90 19.79
CA ASP A 490 -7.40 28.15 18.81
C ASP A 490 -6.61 27.05 18.08
N TYR A 491 -5.41 26.69 18.55
CA TYR A 491 -4.53 25.73 17.87
C TYR A 491 -5.22 24.39 17.54
N GLY A 492 -6.09 23.90 18.43
CA GLY A 492 -6.85 22.66 18.21
C GLY A 492 -7.77 22.71 16.99
N GLN A 493 -8.34 23.89 16.68
CA GLN A 493 -9.16 24.09 15.48
C GLN A 493 -8.29 24.12 14.22
N GLN A 494 -7.13 24.77 14.29
CA GLN A 494 -6.18 24.85 13.18
C GLN A 494 -5.55 23.49 12.82
N LEU A 495 -5.50 22.55 13.77
CA LEU A 495 -5.05 21.18 13.54
C LEU A 495 -6.10 20.28 12.85
N LEU A 496 -7.36 20.70 12.79
CA LEU A 496 -8.47 19.88 12.29
C LEU A 496 -8.24 19.31 10.87
N PRO A 497 -7.70 20.06 9.88
CA PRO A 497 -7.42 19.50 8.55
C PRO A 497 -6.47 18.30 8.59
N TYR A 498 -5.44 18.35 9.44
CA TYR A 498 -4.46 17.28 9.63
C TYR A 498 -5.07 16.10 10.40
N LEU A 499 -5.92 16.37 11.39
CA LEU A 499 -6.65 15.34 12.10
C LEU A 499 -7.62 14.57 11.18
N VAL A 500 -8.29 15.26 10.26
CA VAL A 500 -9.14 14.62 9.24
C VAL A 500 -8.33 13.76 8.27
N GLN A 501 -7.09 14.15 7.95
CA GLN A 501 -6.19 13.34 7.13
C GLN A 501 -5.81 12.02 7.82
N VAL A 502 -5.63 12.04 9.15
CA VAL A 502 -5.30 10.85 9.97
C VAL A 502 -6.54 10.03 10.32
N ARG A 503 -7.69 10.68 10.51
CA ARG A 503 -8.99 10.08 10.84
C ARG A 503 -10.09 10.76 10.03
N SER A 504 -10.38 10.21 8.86
CA SER A 504 -11.43 10.73 7.97
C SER A 504 -12.82 10.82 8.63
N SER A 505 -13.07 9.98 9.64
CA SER A 505 -14.27 10.00 10.49
C SER A 505 -14.48 11.30 11.27
N LEU A 506 -13.46 12.16 11.39
CA LEU A 506 -13.55 13.49 12.02
C LEU A 506 -14.16 14.56 11.10
N LYS A 507 -14.39 14.25 9.82
CA LYS A 507 -14.95 15.21 8.86
C LYS A 507 -16.34 15.69 9.30
N GLY A 508 -16.46 17.00 9.56
CA GLY A 508 -17.73 17.63 9.99
C GLY A 508 -18.11 17.38 11.45
N LYS A 509 -17.15 16.96 12.29
CA LYS A 509 -17.31 16.73 13.74
C LYS A 509 -16.65 17.86 14.53
N VAL A 510 -17.27 18.25 15.65
CA VAL A 510 -16.79 19.33 16.53
C VAL A 510 -16.87 18.86 17.99
N ASP A 511 -15.97 19.36 18.82
CA ASP A 511 -15.93 19.22 20.29
C ASP A 511 -15.94 17.77 20.80
N GLU A 512 -16.93 17.37 21.62
CA GLU A 512 -16.95 16.08 22.34
C GLU A 512 -16.91 14.86 21.41
N GLN A 513 -17.46 14.96 20.19
CA GLN A 513 -17.42 13.89 19.20
C GLN A 513 -16.00 13.67 18.67
N THR A 514 -15.22 14.73 18.55
CA THR A 514 -13.81 14.68 18.17
C THR A 514 -13.00 14.00 19.28
N ALA A 515 -13.25 14.35 20.55
CA ALA A 515 -12.57 13.72 21.69
C ALA A 515 -12.84 12.20 21.77
N ALA A 516 -14.09 11.77 21.56
CA ALA A 516 -14.48 10.35 21.57
C ALA A 516 -13.87 9.55 20.40
N ILE A 517 -13.81 10.13 19.20
CA ILE A 517 -13.21 9.46 18.02
C ILE A 517 -11.69 9.34 18.20
N ILE A 518 -11.04 10.39 18.71
CA ILE A 518 -9.61 10.39 19.00
C ILE A 518 -9.27 9.38 20.12
N ALA A 519 -10.20 9.04 21.02
CA ALA A 519 -9.97 8.04 22.07
C ALA A 519 -9.81 6.58 21.56
N SER A 520 -10.15 6.28 20.31
CA SER A 520 -10.00 4.93 19.73
C SER A 520 -8.53 4.58 19.45
N ASN A 521 -8.10 3.40 19.90
CA ASN A 521 -6.72 2.92 19.76
C ASN A 521 -6.62 1.89 18.63
N GLY A 522 -5.90 2.25 17.58
CA GLY A 522 -5.67 1.40 16.39
C GLY A 522 -4.48 1.89 15.56
N LEU A 523 -3.41 2.36 16.23
CA LEU A 523 -2.21 2.90 15.61
C LEU A 523 -1.09 1.86 15.60
N SER A 524 -0.35 1.76 14.50
CA SER A 524 0.77 0.82 14.36
C SER A 524 1.93 1.37 13.54
N GLY A 525 3.13 0.87 13.82
CA GLY A 525 4.38 1.20 13.11
C GLY A 525 4.82 2.66 13.22
N HIS A 526 5.80 3.07 12.40
CA HIS A 526 6.37 4.41 12.44
C HIS A 526 5.36 5.53 12.18
N ARG A 527 4.48 5.34 11.19
CA ARG A 527 3.39 6.27 10.90
C ARG A 527 2.46 6.42 12.10
N GLY A 528 2.16 5.32 12.79
CA GLY A 528 1.36 5.34 14.02
C GLY A 528 1.98 6.16 15.16
N LEU A 529 3.31 6.25 15.25
CA LEU A 529 3.99 7.07 16.27
C LEU A 529 3.79 8.58 16.03
N VAL A 530 3.89 9.02 14.78
CA VAL A 530 3.62 10.40 14.37
C VAL A 530 2.15 10.76 14.58
N GLU A 531 1.25 9.87 14.14
CA GLU A 531 -0.19 10.04 14.32
C GLU A 531 -0.55 10.11 15.81
N ALA A 532 0.09 9.30 16.66
CA ALA A 532 -0.10 9.35 18.10
C ALA A 532 0.29 10.71 18.69
N LEU A 533 1.46 11.25 18.33
CA LEU A 533 1.90 12.58 18.80
C LEU A 533 0.94 13.69 18.35
N LEU A 534 0.47 13.66 17.10
CA LEU A 534 -0.50 14.64 16.60
C LEU A 534 -1.84 14.56 17.36
N LEU A 535 -2.33 13.35 17.62
CA LEU A 535 -3.57 13.14 18.37
C LEU A 535 -3.43 13.56 19.83
N SER A 536 -2.27 13.30 20.44
CA SER A 536 -1.95 13.80 21.79
C SER A 536 -1.88 15.32 21.80
N TRP A 537 -1.23 15.93 20.82
CA TRP A 537 -1.12 17.38 20.69
C TRP A 537 -2.49 18.05 20.57
N ALA A 538 -3.37 17.53 19.72
CA ALA A 538 -4.74 18.02 19.58
C ALA A 538 -5.56 17.96 20.89
N GLN A 539 -5.18 17.08 21.82
CA GLN A 539 -5.78 16.96 23.14
C GLN A 539 -4.96 17.65 24.24
N GLY A 540 -4.03 18.54 23.88
CA GLY A 540 -3.16 19.23 24.85
C GLY A 540 -2.26 18.30 25.65
N PHE A 541 -1.94 17.13 25.09
CA PHE A 541 -1.17 16.04 25.70
C PHE A 541 -1.78 15.47 26.99
N ILE A 542 -3.09 15.56 27.20
CA ILE A 542 -3.74 15.03 28.42
C ILE A 542 -3.47 13.51 28.58
N VAL A 543 -3.56 12.76 27.48
CA VAL A 543 -3.42 11.29 27.43
C VAL A 543 -2.14 10.90 26.70
N ALA A 544 -1.30 10.08 27.32
CA ALA A 544 -0.17 9.44 26.65
C ALA A 544 -0.65 8.38 25.65
N ARG A 545 -0.18 8.49 24.40
CA ARG A 545 -0.61 7.64 23.28
C ARG A 545 0.55 6.92 22.61
N VAL A 546 1.75 7.51 22.61
CA VAL A 546 2.88 6.95 21.86
C VAL A 546 3.27 5.57 22.39
N GLU A 547 3.19 5.37 23.71
CA GLU A 547 3.48 4.09 24.36
C GLU A 547 2.52 2.95 23.95
N LYS A 548 1.30 3.30 23.50
CA LYS A 548 0.22 2.35 23.15
C LYS A 548 0.23 1.97 21.67
N VAL A 549 1.09 2.59 20.87
CA VAL A 549 1.23 2.28 19.45
C VAL A 549 1.79 0.88 19.29
N ASN A 550 1.11 0.04 18.50
CA ASN A 550 1.58 -1.31 18.23
C ASN A 550 2.72 -1.26 17.19
N VAL A 551 3.96 -1.29 17.67
CA VAL A 551 5.15 -1.35 16.82
C VAL A 551 5.65 -2.78 16.54
N ARG A 552 4.96 -3.80 17.09
CA ARG A 552 5.29 -5.22 16.94
C ARG A 552 4.34 -5.96 16.00
N HIS A 553 3.61 -5.25 15.15
CA HIS A 553 2.53 -5.83 14.36
C HIS A 553 2.99 -6.84 13.29
N ASP A 554 4.30 -6.91 12.99
CA ASP A 554 4.91 -7.93 12.14
C ASP A 554 6.18 -8.48 12.81
N GLN A 555 6.15 -9.75 13.25
CA GLN A 555 7.29 -10.38 13.94
C GLN A 555 8.47 -10.67 12.98
N ASP A 556 8.24 -10.65 11.67
CA ASP A 556 9.24 -11.02 10.66
C ASP A 556 9.85 -9.81 9.90
N ALA A 557 9.36 -8.58 10.12
CA ALA A 557 9.74 -7.39 9.34
C ALA A 557 9.91 -6.09 10.16
N SER A 558 9.88 -6.13 11.50
CA SER A 558 10.01 -4.91 12.30
C SER A 558 11.43 -4.34 12.23
N ASP A 559 11.57 -3.13 11.67
CA ASP A 559 12.79 -2.33 11.76
C ASP A 559 13.22 -2.23 13.25
N PRO A 560 14.40 -2.74 13.64
CA PRO A 560 14.84 -2.70 15.04
C PRO A 560 14.90 -1.27 15.60
N LEU A 561 15.02 -0.25 14.74
CA LEU A 561 15.07 1.15 15.13
C LEU A 561 13.69 1.75 15.44
N VAL A 562 12.57 1.11 15.06
CA VAL A 562 11.22 1.60 15.40
C VAL A 562 10.98 1.66 16.90
N LEU A 563 11.57 0.72 17.65
CA LEU A 563 11.50 0.68 19.11
C LEU A 563 12.27 1.83 19.73
N VAL A 564 13.45 2.15 19.19
CA VAL A 564 14.26 3.30 19.63
C VAL A 564 13.50 4.60 19.36
N GLN A 565 12.87 4.74 18.20
CA GLN A 565 12.04 5.90 17.88
C GLN A 565 10.81 5.99 18.79
N GLN A 566 10.12 4.89 19.07
CA GLN A 566 8.99 4.87 20.00
C GLN A 566 9.43 5.37 21.38
N ARG A 567 10.55 4.89 21.90
CA ARG A 567 11.06 5.33 23.21
C ARG A 567 11.39 6.82 23.23
N ARG A 568 12.07 7.33 22.19
CA ARG A 568 12.31 8.78 22.04
C ARG A 568 11.02 9.59 22.02
N PHE A 569 10.00 9.13 21.30
CA PHE A 569 8.73 9.86 21.21
C PHE A 569 7.90 9.75 22.49
N VAL A 570 8.01 8.66 23.25
CA VAL A 570 7.43 8.54 24.60
C VAL A 570 8.08 9.57 25.54
N ALA A 571 9.41 9.71 25.51
CA ALA A 571 10.11 10.73 26.28
C ALA A 571 9.72 12.16 25.85
N ALA A 572 9.62 12.40 24.53
CA ALA A 572 9.15 13.67 23.99
C ALA A 572 7.72 14.00 24.47
N GLU A 573 6.81 13.03 24.39
CA GLU A 573 5.43 13.15 24.88
C GLU A 573 5.41 13.43 26.38
N TYR A 574 6.23 12.75 27.18
CA TYR A 574 6.37 13.00 28.61
C TYR A 574 6.78 14.45 28.91
N HIS A 575 7.80 14.98 28.21
CA HIS A 575 8.24 16.37 28.40
C HIS A 575 7.22 17.40 27.93
N LEU A 576 6.49 17.11 26.84
CA LEU A 576 5.36 17.93 26.39
C LEU A 576 4.25 17.93 27.45
N ARG A 577 3.99 16.81 28.11
CA ARG A 577 3.01 16.75 29.21
C ARG A 577 3.46 17.57 30.43
N ALA A 578 4.73 17.45 30.79
CA ALA A 578 5.33 18.18 31.90
C ALA A 578 5.58 19.66 31.62
N ARG A 579 5.44 20.11 30.35
CA ARG A 579 5.77 21.47 29.88
C ARG A 579 7.19 21.89 30.24
N SER A 580 8.15 20.97 30.17
CA SER A 580 9.53 21.21 30.63
C SER A 580 10.33 22.15 29.72
N GLY A 581 9.91 22.32 28.45
CA GLY A 581 10.62 23.16 27.47
C GLY A 581 12.01 22.67 27.08
N LEU A 582 12.47 21.52 27.61
CA LEU A 582 13.77 20.94 27.29
C LEU A 582 13.82 20.55 25.80
N PRO A 583 14.96 20.71 25.09
CA PRO A 583 15.12 20.24 23.71
C PRO A 583 15.28 18.71 23.66
N LEU A 584 15.10 18.08 22.51
CA LEU A 584 15.63 16.72 22.30
C LEU A 584 17.15 16.79 22.14
N LEU A 585 17.88 15.89 22.78
CA LEU A 585 19.34 15.82 22.66
C LEU A 585 19.76 15.50 21.23
N SER A 586 18.99 14.65 20.55
CA SER A 586 19.36 14.11 19.24
C SER A 586 18.90 14.93 18.03
N THR A 587 18.17 16.05 18.21
CA THR A 587 17.76 16.91 17.10
C THR A 587 18.99 17.35 16.30
N PRO A 588 19.11 17.06 15.00
CA PRO A 588 20.28 17.46 14.22
C PRO A 588 20.54 18.97 14.30
N SER A 589 21.80 19.36 14.45
CA SER A 589 22.21 20.76 14.31
C SER A 589 22.66 21.08 12.89
N HIS A 590 23.08 20.07 12.11
CA HIS A 590 23.52 20.23 10.72
C HIS A 590 22.97 19.13 9.81
N ALA A 591 22.72 19.47 8.54
CA ALA A 591 22.30 18.54 7.51
C ALA A 591 23.43 17.53 7.16
N PRO A 592 23.10 16.32 6.68
CA PRO A 592 21.75 15.76 6.59
C PRO A 592 21.15 15.46 7.98
N HIS A 593 21.91 14.88 8.92
CA HIS A 593 21.42 14.49 10.25
C HIS A 593 22.49 14.58 11.36
N TRP A 594 23.48 15.44 11.21
CA TRP A 594 24.62 15.57 12.13
C TRP A 594 24.29 16.42 13.36
N LEU A 595 24.93 16.09 14.48
CA LEU A 595 24.91 16.86 15.71
C LEU A 595 26.33 17.33 16.03
N ALA A 596 26.51 18.64 16.14
CA ALA A 596 27.77 19.24 16.56
C ALA A 596 28.06 18.84 18.03
N PRO A 597 29.29 18.36 18.34
CA PRO A 597 29.74 18.12 19.71
C PRO A 597 29.39 19.20 20.73
N THR A 598 29.60 20.48 20.39
CA THR A 598 29.30 21.63 21.27
C THR A 598 27.81 21.71 21.58
N THR A 599 26.96 21.57 20.57
CA THR A 599 25.50 21.56 20.74
C THR A 599 25.02 20.41 21.64
N LEU A 600 25.63 19.22 21.55
CA LEU A 600 25.29 18.11 22.46
C LEU A 600 25.62 18.47 23.92
N VAL A 601 26.81 19.00 24.18
CA VAL A 601 27.23 19.41 25.53
C VAL A 601 26.31 20.51 26.09
N GLU A 602 25.97 21.51 25.28
CA GLU A 602 25.06 22.60 25.68
C GLU A 602 23.66 22.09 26.06
N ARG A 603 23.12 21.14 25.29
CA ARG A 603 21.83 20.53 25.60
C ARG A 603 21.91 19.71 26.88
N LEU A 604 22.98 18.95 27.11
CA LEU A 604 23.17 18.20 28.36
C LEU A 604 23.29 19.12 29.58
N LEU A 605 24.00 20.25 29.46
CA LEU A 605 24.04 21.27 30.50
C LEU A 605 22.64 21.85 30.79
N THR A 606 21.80 22.00 29.76
CA THR A 606 20.40 22.45 29.93
C THR A 606 19.57 21.42 30.70
N TYR A 607 19.76 20.13 30.43
CA TYR A 607 19.10 19.04 31.18
C TYR A 607 19.56 19.01 32.65
N GLU A 608 20.87 19.17 32.89
CA GLU A 608 21.43 19.21 34.24
C GLU A 608 20.92 20.41 35.04
N ALA A 609 20.86 21.60 34.43
CA ALA A 609 20.29 22.81 35.04
C ALA A 609 18.80 22.67 35.37
N ALA A 610 18.07 21.84 34.62
CA ALA A 610 16.67 21.51 34.89
C ALA A 610 16.50 20.29 35.82
N HIS A 611 17.59 19.77 36.41
CA HIS A 611 17.59 18.58 37.27
C HIS A 611 16.85 17.40 36.65
N THR A 612 16.97 17.23 35.33
CA THR A 612 16.26 16.20 34.57
C THR A 612 17.26 15.30 33.87
N GLU A 613 17.18 14.00 34.11
CA GLU A 613 18.03 13.04 33.42
C GLU A 613 17.63 12.90 31.94
N PRO A 614 18.60 12.81 31.02
CA PRO A 614 18.35 12.45 29.62
C PRO A 614 17.64 11.11 29.45
N ASP A 615 16.71 11.03 28.51
CA ASP A 615 16.18 9.74 28.07
C ASP A 615 17.29 8.92 27.40
N PRO A 616 17.50 7.63 27.78
CA PRO A 616 18.57 6.81 27.21
C PRO A 616 18.46 6.61 25.70
N ALA A 617 17.24 6.47 25.14
CA ALA A 617 17.07 6.27 23.71
C ALA A 617 17.39 7.55 22.93
N ASP A 618 17.06 8.72 23.48
CA ASP A 618 17.43 10.00 22.88
C ASP A 618 18.93 10.26 22.97
N LEU A 619 19.56 9.94 24.11
CA LEU A 619 21.00 10.07 24.30
C LEU A 619 21.78 9.17 23.32
N VAL A 620 21.38 7.90 23.14
CA VAL A 620 22.04 6.99 22.19
C VAL A 620 22.00 7.53 20.76
N VAL A 621 20.85 8.04 20.32
CA VAL A 621 20.73 8.62 18.98
C VAL A 621 21.55 9.92 18.87
N ALA A 622 21.61 10.73 19.92
CA ALA A 622 22.43 11.93 19.95
C ALA A 622 23.93 11.60 19.80
N LEU A 623 24.42 10.60 20.55
CA LEU A 623 25.80 10.13 20.46
C LEU A 623 26.11 9.58 19.07
N ALA A 624 25.20 8.77 18.48
CA ALA A 624 25.37 8.22 17.15
C ALA A 624 25.41 9.29 16.03
N ARG A 625 24.74 10.43 16.23
CA ARG A 625 24.76 11.58 15.31
C ARG A 625 25.90 12.56 15.58
N THR A 626 26.65 12.40 16.67
CA THR A 626 27.66 13.38 17.06
C THR A 626 28.82 13.37 16.08
N ALA A 627 29.11 14.52 15.49
CA ALA A 627 30.18 14.71 14.51
C ALA A 627 31.57 14.78 15.18
N TYR A 628 31.96 13.72 15.90
CA TYR A 628 33.22 13.67 16.66
C TYR A 628 34.48 13.77 15.78
N ALA A 629 34.37 13.49 14.48
CA ALA A 629 35.46 13.63 13.52
C ALA A 629 35.81 15.10 13.19
N ASP A 630 34.92 16.05 13.51
CA ASP A 630 35.24 17.47 13.43
C ASP A 630 36.09 17.88 14.64
N ALA A 631 37.41 17.91 14.44
CA ALA A 631 38.36 18.17 15.51
C ALA A 631 38.21 19.56 16.14
N ALA A 632 37.74 20.56 15.37
CA ALA A 632 37.60 21.92 15.88
C ALA A 632 36.42 22.02 16.84
N ASP A 633 35.25 21.52 16.45
CA ASP A 633 34.06 21.54 17.32
C ASP A 633 34.20 20.54 18.48
N ALA A 634 34.82 19.37 18.26
CA ALA A 634 35.13 18.42 19.33
C ALA A 634 36.04 19.03 20.41
N GLN A 635 37.10 19.76 20.00
CA GLN A 635 37.97 20.46 20.93
C GLN A 635 37.22 21.56 21.68
N ALA A 636 36.35 22.33 21.00
CA ALA A 636 35.51 23.33 21.65
C ALA A 636 34.58 22.69 22.69
N ALA A 637 33.94 21.56 22.37
CA ALA A 637 33.10 20.82 23.30
C ALA A 637 33.86 20.30 24.52
N LEU A 638 35.09 19.82 24.36
CA LEU A 638 35.97 19.39 25.45
C LEU A 638 36.29 20.52 26.44
N THR A 639 36.41 21.77 25.96
CA THR A 639 36.61 22.92 26.87
C THR A 639 35.37 23.23 27.73
N GLN A 640 34.18 22.88 27.25
CA GLN A 640 32.92 23.05 27.98
C GLN A 640 32.63 21.89 28.94
N LEU A 641 33.17 20.70 28.66
CA LEU A 641 32.89 19.46 29.36
C LEU A 641 33.10 19.49 30.90
N PRO A 642 34.08 20.23 31.47
CA PRO A 642 34.22 20.39 32.92
C PRO A 642 33.01 21.03 33.62
N ARG A 643 32.15 21.73 32.88
CA ARG A 643 30.92 22.36 33.41
C ARG A 643 29.84 21.33 33.75
N LEU A 644 29.90 20.14 33.14
CA LEU A 644 28.91 19.07 33.33
C LEU A 644 29.20 18.34 34.64
N GLN A 645 28.31 18.41 35.63
CA GLN A 645 28.48 17.79 36.95
C GLN A 645 28.45 16.26 36.91
N SER A 646 27.69 15.65 35.98
CA SER A 646 27.64 14.19 35.83
C SER A 646 29.01 13.60 35.45
N ALA A 647 29.64 12.87 36.39
CA ALA A 647 30.93 12.24 36.17
C ALA A 647 30.90 11.16 35.08
N GLU A 648 29.80 10.42 34.97
CA GLU A 648 29.61 9.35 34.00
C GLU A 648 29.48 9.89 32.57
N LEU A 649 28.63 10.90 32.37
CA LEU A 649 28.48 11.56 31.07
C LEU A 649 29.78 12.27 30.66
N ARG A 650 30.49 12.87 31.63
CA ARG A 650 31.79 13.48 31.38
C ARG A 650 32.81 12.47 30.86
N ALA A 651 32.90 11.31 31.50
CA ALA A 651 33.80 10.24 31.07
C ALA A 651 33.44 9.70 29.68
N LEU A 652 32.14 9.49 29.41
CA LEU A 652 31.64 9.02 28.11
C LEU A 652 31.95 10.00 26.98
N LEU A 653 31.66 11.29 27.17
CA LEU A 653 31.90 12.32 26.16
C LEU A 653 33.40 12.58 25.95
N GLN A 654 34.20 12.50 27.01
CA GLN A 654 35.66 12.58 26.91
C GLN A 654 36.20 11.48 26.01
N TRP A 655 35.70 10.24 26.15
CA TRP A 655 36.07 9.12 25.30
C TRP A 655 35.59 9.31 23.85
N LEU A 656 34.36 9.78 23.65
CA LEU A 656 33.79 9.96 22.31
C LEU A 656 34.51 11.06 21.50
N LEU A 657 34.82 12.20 22.14
CA LEU A 657 35.36 13.39 21.47
C LEU A 657 36.89 13.38 21.35
N ALA A 658 37.57 12.63 22.21
CA ALA A 658 39.01 12.41 22.13
C ALA A 658 39.32 10.93 22.38
N PRO A 659 38.99 10.04 21.42
CA PRO A 659 39.24 8.62 21.58
C PRO A 659 40.76 8.38 21.66
N ALA A 660 41.24 8.09 22.86
CA ALA A 660 42.58 7.56 23.05
C ALA A 660 42.57 6.12 22.48
N MET A 661 42.87 5.97 21.19
CA MET A 661 43.05 4.64 20.61
C MET A 661 44.27 3.99 21.26
N GLN A 662 44.05 3.14 22.27
CA GLN A 662 44.95 1.99 22.40
C GLN A 662 44.68 1.10 21.18
N PRO A 663 45.70 0.74 20.39
CA PRO A 663 45.50 -0.17 19.27
C PRO A 663 44.87 -1.47 19.80
N LEU A 664 43.78 -1.88 19.18
CA LEU A 664 43.19 -3.20 19.45
C LEU A 664 44.27 -4.25 19.17
N PRO A 665 44.52 -5.21 20.08
CA PRO A 665 45.41 -6.31 19.78
C PRO A 665 44.87 -7.05 18.55
N LEU A 666 45.71 -7.14 17.51
CA LEU A 666 45.44 -7.87 16.27
C LEU A 666 45.14 -9.35 16.53
#